data_AF-A0A6P0VPX5-F1
#
_entry.id   AF-A0A6P0VPX5-F1
#
_cell.length_a   1.000
_cell.length_b   1.000
_cell.length_c   1.000
_cell.angle_alpha   90.00
_cell.angle_beta   90.00
_cell.angle_gamma   90.00
#
_symmetry.space_group_name_H-M   'P 1'
#
loop_
_entity.id
_entity.type
_entity.pdbx_description
1 polymer ?
#
loop_
_entity_poly.entity_id
_entity_poly.type
_entity_poly.pdbx_seq_one_letter_code
_entity_poly.pdbx_strand_id
1 'polypeptide(L)'
;MGQLKHLLNLLPLTLVSITIPATANPTNPTIVNGTVTITNPNASTLEITNTPGSIINWQQFSINPGELTRFLQQSPESAILNRVVGSDPSQILGTLQSNGRVLLINPNGILFGANAVIDVQGLIASTLNLTDEDFLNGNYLFTQTGAGGPLTVANGAQLTTAAGGQIWLMANSIEQQVDSNITTPEGQTVLAAGTQVQVVESALGNMVFNVTTDGTNNLETLGAIASAKGAAGLFADNITHSGEINAQSADGVSGLVVLNATNNLTIEDNGMINSSSTDNSDGGVISLTAENKLEVQRLAEVSADGGITGGDGGRITLTAHDLRVSQIANGMQNVHANARHASGVDGTVILTETGIHSYDPVAGEFQVNVFTTDAQTFPEIAALADGKIVVTWQSNEQDGDKFGIYARIYDPSTNTWSNEFPINTTTADEQDSVAVAGLPNGNFVVTWQSEGQDGDDTGIYGRIFDANGKAQTNEFLVNTTTNDRQENSAITALANGNFVVSWDSNNQDGNNKGIFARIFNPDGTPQTGELPINTTTDKRQDLPTLTALANGNFVVAWQSNGQDGDKQGIYGRIFDADGVAQTGELSINTTTNDSQEAPTIAALTDGSFLVTWDSEGQDGSRNAVIGRRFASNGTPLTDEFQINTYTTEPQDTTAISSLADGGFVVTWESWRQDGSVQNSVYGQRFDSQGNPVANNNALPTGNAQGNEFVINTTLVNNQDDPQIAPLGNGGFMVVWKSINQDGDSNGIYTQRFDKTPAPFTPINFLSSELGPVANFNTRPDLSNGVVTPPIDLTNPTEPTNPTNSTNPTNPTDPTNPSNDTNAR
;
A
#
# COMPACT_ATOMS: atom_id res chain seq x y z
N MET A 1 62.56 -29.82 52.59
CA MET A 1 62.85 -30.48 53.87
C MET A 1 61.52 -30.85 54.53
N GLY A 2 61.30 -32.14 54.83
CA GLY A 2 60.28 -32.69 55.77
C GLY A 2 58.80 -32.47 55.43
N GLN A 3 58.06 -33.43 54.87
CA GLN A 3 57.39 -34.56 55.55
C GLN A 3 56.52 -34.14 56.75
N LEU A 4 55.19 -34.21 56.60
CA LEU A 4 54.36 -34.90 57.59
C LEU A 4 53.19 -35.61 56.90
N LYS A 5 53.19 -36.94 57.04
CA LYS A 5 52.16 -37.89 56.59
C LYS A 5 51.05 -37.97 57.63
N HIS A 6 49.79 -37.94 57.20
CA HIS A 6 48.73 -38.68 57.88
C HIS A 6 47.97 -39.54 56.87
N LEU A 7 47.96 -40.84 57.17
CA LEU A 7 47.19 -41.90 56.52
C LEU A 7 45.69 -41.59 56.63
N LEU A 8 44.93 -41.89 55.58
CA LEU A 8 43.62 -42.51 55.74
C LEU A 8 43.36 -43.44 54.54
N ASN A 9 42.92 -44.66 54.85
CA ASN A 9 42.71 -45.78 53.94
C ASN A 9 41.53 -45.57 52.98
N LEU A 10 41.66 -46.15 51.79
CA LEU A 10 40.66 -46.30 50.75
C LEU A 10 39.45 -47.16 51.20
N LEU A 11 38.26 -46.73 50.78
CA LEU A 11 37.16 -47.61 50.35
C LEU A 11 36.73 -47.13 48.94
N PRO A 12 36.56 -48.02 47.95
CA PRO A 12 36.09 -47.61 46.63
C PRO A 12 34.58 -47.35 46.69
N LEU A 13 34.18 -46.09 46.52
CA LEU A 13 32.79 -45.75 46.25
C LEU A 13 32.53 -46.08 44.78
N THR A 14 31.91 -47.22 44.51
CA THR A 14 31.33 -47.53 43.19
C THR A 14 30.24 -46.52 42.91
N LEU A 15 30.54 -45.52 42.08
CA LEU A 15 29.52 -44.67 41.46
C LEU A 15 28.74 -45.55 40.48
N VAL A 16 27.59 -46.05 40.92
CA VAL A 16 26.58 -46.54 39.98
C VAL A 16 25.96 -45.29 39.37
N SER A 17 26.42 -44.90 38.18
CA SER A 17 25.66 -43.99 37.33
C SER A 17 24.41 -44.73 36.89
N ILE A 18 23.34 -44.58 37.68
CA ILE A 18 21.99 -44.89 37.22
C ILE A 18 21.62 -43.74 36.29
N THR A 19 21.88 -43.90 34.99
CA THR A 19 21.14 -43.16 33.97
C THR A 19 19.71 -43.67 34.00
N ILE A 20 18.86 -43.01 34.76
CA ILE A 20 17.42 -43.11 34.56
C ILE A 20 17.18 -42.33 33.26
N PRO A 21 16.64 -42.92 32.19
CA PRO A 21 16.12 -42.10 31.10
C PRO A 21 15.00 -41.25 31.71
N ALA A 22 15.27 -39.96 31.91
CA ALA A 22 14.21 -39.00 32.21
C ALA A 22 13.43 -38.83 30.90
N THR A 23 12.38 -39.63 30.73
CA THR A 23 11.39 -39.44 29.67
C THR A 23 10.68 -38.11 29.95
N ALA A 24 10.66 -37.19 28.98
CA ALA A 24 10.06 -35.87 29.13
C ALA A 24 8.69 -35.74 28.46
N ASN A 25 8.16 -36.81 27.86
CA ASN A 25 6.75 -36.96 27.51
C ASN A 25 5.86 -36.51 28.69
N PRO A 26 4.62 -36.04 28.45
CA PRO A 26 3.76 -35.48 29.49
C PRO A 26 3.69 -36.33 30.76
N THR A 27 3.81 -35.70 31.94
CA THR A 27 3.95 -36.41 33.22
C THR A 27 2.88 -36.05 34.25
N ASN A 28 2.62 -37.01 35.14
CA ASN A 28 1.66 -36.92 36.25
C ASN A 28 0.23 -36.51 35.81
N PRO A 29 -0.42 -37.30 34.94
CA PRO A 29 -1.78 -37.04 34.50
C PRO A 29 -2.80 -37.24 35.64
N THR A 30 -3.81 -36.37 35.67
CA THR A 30 -5.04 -36.52 36.45
C THR A 30 -6.22 -36.42 35.50
N ILE A 31 -6.95 -37.52 35.34
CA ILE A 31 -8.14 -37.57 34.47
C ILE A 31 -9.30 -36.92 35.20
N VAL A 32 -9.87 -35.85 34.62
CA VAL A 32 -10.96 -35.06 35.19
C VAL A 32 -12.31 -35.45 34.60
N ASN A 33 -12.35 -35.76 33.30
CA ASN A 33 -13.56 -36.16 32.58
C ASN A 33 -13.24 -37.24 31.52
N GLY A 34 -14.21 -38.10 31.24
CA GLY A 34 -14.11 -39.14 30.23
C GLY A 34 -13.34 -40.39 30.68
N THR A 35 -13.20 -41.35 29.76
CA THR A 35 -12.35 -42.53 29.95
C THR A 35 -11.09 -42.35 29.11
N VAL A 36 -9.93 -42.36 29.78
CA VAL A 36 -8.61 -42.20 29.14
C VAL A 36 -7.72 -43.37 29.53
N THR A 37 -7.07 -44.00 28.56
CA THR A 37 -6.00 -44.98 28.80
C THR A 37 -4.69 -44.42 28.29
N ILE A 38 -3.66 -44.42 29.14
CA ILE A 38 -2.33 -43.91 28.84
C ILE A 38 -1.36 -45.08 28.91
N THR A 39 -0.60 -45.32 27.85
CA THR A 39 0.39 -46.39 27.74
C THR A 39 1.72 -45.86 27.21
N ASN A 40 2.80 -46.57 27.50
CA ASN A 40 4.12 -46.29 26.94
C ASN A 40 4.57 -47.50 26.10
N PRO A 41 4.19 -47.58 24.81
CA PRO A 41 4.56 -48.72 23.96
C PRO A 41 6.08 -48.94 23.87
N ASN A 42 6.86 -47.86 24.03
CA ASN A 42 8.32 -47.88 24.13
C ASN A 42 8.81 -46.66 24.95
N ALA A 43 10.13 -46.55 25.15
CA ALA A 43 10.71 -45.53 26.02
C ALA A 43 10.53 -44.08 25.53
N SER A 44 10.31 -43.85 24.23
CA SER A 44 10.15 -42.51 23.65
C SER A 44 8.73 -42.21 23.18
N THR A 45 7.79 -43.16 23.33
CA THR A 45 6.40 -43.01 22.86
C THR A 45 5.41 -43.08 24.02
N LEU A 46 4.60 -42.03 24.18
CA LEU A 46 3.41 -41.99 25.00
C LEU A 46 2.17 -42.13 24.09
N GLU A 47 1.33 -43.12 24.33
CA GLU A 47 0.10 -43.35 23.57
C GLU A 47 -1.14 -43.22 24.47
N ILE A 48 -2.10 -42.41 24.02
CA ILE A 48 -3.29 -42.03 24.76
C ILE A 48 -4.52 -42.40 23.92
N THR A 49 -5.44 -43.17 24.49
CA THR A 49 -6.79 -43.39 23.92
C THR A 49 -7.84 -42.73 24.81
N ASN A 50 -8.89 -42.16 24.22
CA ASN A 50 -9.90 -41.43 24.98
C ASN A 50 -11.32 -41.57 24.41
N THR A 51 -12.32 -41.36 25.27
CA THR A 51 -13.68 -41.02 24.84
C THR A 51 -13.77 -39.55 24.41
N PRO A 52 -14.70 -39.17 23.51
CA PRO A 52 -14.92 -37.76 23.16
C PRO A 52 -15.21 -36.90 24.41
N GLY A 53 -14.67 -35.68 24.45
CA GLY A 53 -14.87 -34.74 25.56
C GLY A 53 -14.03 -35.04 26.81
N SER A 54 -13.02 -35.91 26.71
CA SER A 54 -12.14 -36.21 27.84
C SER A 54 -11.30 -35.00 28.24
N ILE A 55 -11.00 -34.88 29.53
CA ILE A 55 -10.19 -33.80 30.12
C ILE A 55 -9.08 -34.42 30.98
N ILE A 56 -7.83 -34.03 30.72
CA ILE A 56 -6.66 -34.42 31.50
C ILE A 56 -5.95 -33.17 32.02
N ASN A 57 -5.76 -33.10 33.33
CA ASN A 57 -4.83 -32.15 33.95
C ASN A 57 -3.44 -32.79 34.06
N TRP A 58 -2.39 -32.03 33.73
CA TRP A 58 -1.00 -32.46 33.72
C TRP A 58 -0.17 -31.56 34.63
N GLN A 59 0.77 -32.14 35.40
CA GLN A 59 1.77 -31.30 36.09
C GLN A 59 2.76 -30.70 35.09
N GLN A 60 3.09 -31.44 34.03
CA GLN A 60 3.92 -30.99 32.93
C GLN A 60 3.45 -31.64 31.64
N PHE A 61 3.35 -30.87 30.57
CA PHE A 61 3.13 -31.36 29.21
C PHE A 61 4.28 -30.87 28.32
N SER A 62 5.26 -31.71 28.09
CA SER A 62 6.40 -31.42 27.19
C SER A 62 6.71 -32.67 26.38
N ILE A 63 7.41 -32.50 25.26
CA ILE A 63 7.80 -33.59 24.37
C ILE A 63 9.22 -33.27 23.91
N ASN A 64 10.23 -34.01 24.37
CA ASN A 64 11.62 -33.76 23.99
C ASN A 64 11.92 -34.18 22.54
N PRO A 65 13.07 -33.74 21.97
CA PRO A 65 13.49 -34.20 20.66
C PRO A 65 13.56 -35.74 20.57
N GLY A 66 12.95 -36.30 19.53
CA GLY A 66 12.87 -37.76 19.31
C GLY A 66 11.81 -38.49 20.14
N GLU A 67 11.06 -37.79 21.00
CA GLU A 67 9.87 -38.33 21.67
C GLU A 67 8.60 -38.13 20.84
N LEU A 68 7.62 -39.00 21.05
CA LEU A 68 6.32 -38.99 20.42
C LEU A 68 5.22 -39.08 21.48
N THR A 69 4.31 -38.12 21.49
CA THR A 69 3.01 -38.26 22.16
C THR A 69 1.91 -38.44 21.11
N ARG A 70 1.15 -39.53 21.20
CA ARG A 70 0.12 -39.90 20.23
C ARG A 70 -1.24 -40.06 20.88
N PHE A 71 -2.24 -39.35 20.37
CA PHE A 71 -3.65 -39.47 20.76
C PHE A 71 -4.43 -40.26 19.70
N LEU A 72 -4.83 -41.48 20.04
CA LEU A 72 -5.70 -42.34 19.24
C LEU A 72 -7.16 -42.16 19.68
N GLN A 73 -7.85 -41.25 19.00
CA GLN A 73 -9.23 -40.88 19.30
C GLN A 73 -10.24 -41.70 18.50
N GLN A 74 -11.51 -41.68 18.91
CA GLN A 74 -12.55 -42.51 18.30
C GLN A 74 -12.95 -42.07 16.88
N SER A 75 -12.81 -40.78 16.56
CA SER A 75 -13.09 -40.21 15.23
C SER A 75 -12.32 -38.89 15.03
N PRO A 76 -12.24 -38.36 13.78
CA PRO A 76 -11.69 -37.04 13.49
C PRO A 76 -12.37 -35.89 14.25
N GLU A 77 -13.65 -36.07 14.59
CA GLU A 77 -14.45 -35.10 15.33
C GLU A 77 -14.29 -35.21 16.85
N SER A 78 -13.60 -36.24 17.35
CA SER A 78 -13.32 -36.38 18.78
C SER A 78 -12.33 -35.30 19.22
N ALA A 79 -12.55 -34.75 20.42
CA ALA A 79 -11.68 -33.77 21.03
C ALA A 79 -11.27 -34.19 22.45
N ILE A 80 -10.05 -33.83 22.84
CA ILE A 80 -9.51 -34.02 24.18
C ILE A 80 -8.83 -32.73 24.68
N LEU A 81 -9.13 -32.35 25.92
CA LEU A 81 -8.55 -31.19 26.58
C LEU A 81 -7.39 -31.61 27.49
N ASN A 82 -6.20 -31.12 27.19
CA ASN A 82 -5.00 -31.26 28.02
C ASN A 82 -4.70 -29.91 28.68
N ARG A 83 -4.72 -29.86 30.00
CA ARG A 83 -4.46 -28.63 30.76
C ARG A 83 -3.25 -28.81 31.67
N VAL A 84 -2.27 -27.93 31.55
CA VAL A 84 -1.13 -27.89 32.47
C VAL A 84 -1.52 -27.09 33.71
N VAL A 85 -1.41 -27.71 34.88
CA VAL A 85 -1.69 -27.08 36.19
C VAL A 85 -0.41 -26.86 37.02
N GLY A 86 0.74 -27.31 36.51
CA GLY A 86 2.06 -26.98 37.05
C GLY A 86 2.53 -25.58 36.63
N SER A 87 3.77 -25.25 37.00
CA SER A 87 4.37 -23.92 36.77
C SER A 87 5.23 -23.82 35.50
N ASP A 88 5.54 -24.95 34.86
CA ASP A 88 6.48 -24.97 33.75
C ASP A 88 5.76 -24.73 32.41
N PRO A 89 6.36 -23.97 31.48
CA PRO A 89 5.86 -23.85 30.12
C PRO A 89 5.94 -25.18 29.36
N SER A 90 5.07 -25.36 28.38
CA SER A 90 5.06 -26.56 27.53
C SER A 90 6.15 -26.43 26.48
N GLN A 91 7.17 -27.31 26.51
CA GLN A 91 8.19 -27.39 25.46
C GLN A 91 7.87 -28.57 24.55
N ILE A 92 7.38 -28.29 23.35
CA ILE A 92 7.09 -29.28 22.32
C ILE A 92 8.24 -29.26 21.32
N LEU A 93 9.20 -30.15 21.50
CA LEU A 93 10.44 -30.25 20.71
C LEU A 93 10.50 -31.54 19.87
N GLY A 94 9.63 -32.51 20.16
CA GLY A 94 9.45 -33.75 19.42
C GLY A 94 8.13 -33.79 18.64
N THR A 95 7.49 -34.95 18.58
CA THR A 95 6.31 -35.19 17.75
C THR A 95 5.02 -35.28 18.58
N LEU A 96 3.98 -34.53 18.18
CA LEU A 96 2.61 -34.68 18.67
C LEU A 96 1.71 -35.17 17.52
N GLN A 97 1.08 -36.33 17.71
CA GLN A 97 0.19 -36.93 16.70
C GLN A 97 -1.22 -37.14 17.21
N SER A 98 -2.23 -36.92 16.36
CA SER A 98 -3.60 -37.35 16.64
C SER A 98 -4.44 -37.55 15.39
N ASN A 99 -5.30 -38.57 15.38
CA ASN A 99 -6.34 -38.69 14.37
C ASN A 99 -7.60 -37.85 14.69
N GLY A 100 -7.61 -37.06 15.77
CA GLY A 100 -8.69 -36.17 16.18
C GLY A 100 -8.17 -34.79 16.62
N ARG A 101 -8.96 -34.03 17.36
CA ARG A 101 -8.60 -32.69 17.86
C ARG A 101 -7.92 -32.72 19.23
N VAL A 102 -6.79 -32.03 19.37
CA VAL A 102 -6.05 -31.91 20.63
C VAL A 102 -6.09 -30.46 21.08
N LEU A 103 -6.58 -30.23 22.30
CA LEU A 103 -6.46 -28.93 22.96
C LEU A 103 -5.33 -29.00 23.99
N LEU A 104 -4.43 -28.02 23.99
CA LEU A 104 -3.33 -27.87 24.94
C LEU A 104 -3.39 -26.48 25.58
N ILE A 105 -3.72 -26.43 26.88
CA ILE A 105 -3.81 -25.19 27.65
C ILE A 105 -2.63 -25.13 28.62
N ASN A 106 -1.78 -24.11 28.51
CA ASN A 106 -0.72 -23.84 29.49
C ASN A 106 -0.52 -22.32 29.70
N PRO A 107 -1.05 -21.75 30.80
CA PRO A 107 -0.90 -20.33 31.11
C PRO A 107 0.54 -19.85 31.31
N ASN A 108 1.50 -20.76 31.52
CA ASN A 108 2.91 -20.43 31.69
C ASN A 108 3.64 -20.21 30.34
N GLY A 109 3.03 -20.61 29.22
CA GLY A 109 3.58 -20.48 27.88
C GLY A 109 3.67 -21.81 27.12
N ILE A 110 3.76 -21.71 25.79
CA ILE A 110 3.87 -22.86 24.88
C ILE A 110 4.95 -22.56 23.83
N LEU A 111 5.92 -23.45 23.70
CA LEU A 111 6.97 -23.40 22.69
C LEU A 111 6.87 -24.61 21.77
N PHE A 112 6.65 -24.39 20.48
CA PHE A 112 6.90 -25.38 19.43
C PHE A 112 8.33 -25.14 18.91
N GLY A 113 9.27 -26.01 19.29
CA GLY A 113 10.69 -25.86 18.96
C GLY A 113 11.06 -26.27 17.53
N ALA A 114 12.33 -26.09 17.17
CA ALA A 114 12.80 -26.20 15.79
C ALA A 114 12.63 -27.56 15.08
N ASN A 115 12.43 -28.64 15.83
CA ASN A 115 12.18 -29.97 15.28
C ASN A 115 10.79 -30.49 15.65
N ALA A 116 9.91 -29.61 16.15
CA ALA A 116 8.55 -29.98 16.50
C ALA A 116 7.79 -30.38 15.24
N VAL A 117 7.15 -31.55 15.29
CA VAL A 117 6.25 -32.02 14.25
C VAL A 117 4.89 -32.26 14.89
N ILE A 118 3.92 -31.42 14.53
CA ILE A 118 2.53 -31.57 14.97
C ILE A 118 1.73 -32.05 13.77
N ASP A 119 1.10 -33.22 13.91
CA ASP A 119 0.34 -33.89 12.85
C ASP A 119 -0.99 -34.37 13.43
N VAL A 120 -2.03 -33.55 13.26
CA VAL A 120 -3.32 -33.73 13.95
C VAL A 120 -4.51 -33.46 13.02
N GLN A 121 -5.72 -33.92 13.36
CA GLN A 121 -6.91 -33.41 12.66
C GLN A 121 -7.21 -31.95 13.04
N GLY A 122 -6.91 -31.57 14.29
CA GLY A 122 -6.93 -30.18 14.70
C GLY A 122 -6.15 -29.92 16.00
N LEU A 123 -5.57 -28.73 16.09
CA LEU A 123 -4.85 -28.25 17.27
C LEU A 123 -5.51 -26.97 17.78
N ILE A 124 -5.78 -26.92 19.08
CA ILE A 124 -6.05 -25.66 19.78
C ILE A 124 -5.01 -25.53 20.88
N ALA A 125 -4.01 -24.69 20.69
CA ALA A 125 -2.98 -24.43 21.69
C ALA A 125 -3.23 -23.04 22.30
N SER A 126 -3.34 -22.96 23.63
CA SER A 126 -3.65 -21.69 24.28
C SER A 126 -2.89 -21.45 25.57
N THR A 127 -2.45 -20.21 25.79
CA THR A 127 -2.00 -19.74 27.11
C THR A 127 -3.13 -19.04 27.88
N LEU A 128 -4.28 -18.84 27.23
CA LEU A 128 -5.54 -18.45 27.86
C LEU A 128 -6.28 -19.69 28.37
N ASN A 129 -6.99 -19.55 29.47
CA ASN A 129 -7.70 -20.65 30.10
C ASN A 129 -9.09 -20.88 29.49
N LEU A 130 -9.45 -22.15 29.31
CA LEU A 130 -10.80 -22.62 28.96
C LEU A 130 -11.35 -23.41 30.15
N THR A 131 -12.56 -23.10 30.60
CA THR A 131 -13.19 -23.84 31.70
C THR A 131 -13.64 -25.23 31.25
N ASP A 132 -13.74 -26.18 32.19
CA ASP A 132 -14.23 -27.53 31.88
C ASP A 132 -15.68 -27.48 31.37
N GLU A 133 -16.52 -26.62 31.94
CA GLU A 133 -17.91 -26.44 31.54
C GLU A 133 -18.02 -25.90 30.11
N ASP A 134 -17.24 -24.87 29.79
CA ASP A 134 -17.17 -24.29 28.45
C ASP A 134 -16.73 -25.31 27.40
N PHE A 135 -15.67 -26.09 27.67
CA PHE A 135 -15.22 -27.15 26.78
C PHE A 135 -16.31 -28.22 26.55
N LEU A 136 -16.94 -28.71 27.62
CA LEU A 136 -17.96 -29.75 27.54
C LEU A 136 -19.23 -29.27 26.82
N ASN A 137 -19.55 -27.98 26.88
CA ASN A 137 -20.66 -27.35 26.18
C ASN A 137 -20.31 -26.92 24.75
N GLY A 138 -19.05 -27.05 24.33
CA GLY A 138 -18.57 -26.54 23.04
C GLY A 138 -18.55 -25.01 22.94
N ASN A 139 -18.60 -24.31 24.08
CA ASN A 139 -18.45 -22.86 24.17
C ASN A 139 -16.96 -22.53 24.27
N TYR A 140 -16.32 -22.12 23.19
CA TYR A 140 -14.89 -21.83 23.19
C TYR A 140 -14.61 -20.38 23.63
N LEU A 141 -14.78 -20.13 24.93
CA LEU A 141 -14.43 -18.87 25.60
C LEU A 141 -13.12 -19.03 26.38
N PHE A 142 -12.06 -18.40 25.87
CA PHE A 142 -10.74 -18.41 26.48
C PHE A 142 -10.47 -17.10 27.20
N THR A 143 -9.98 -17.18 28.45
CA THR A 143 -9.73 -16.00 29.29
C THR A 143 -8.36 -16.07 29.94
N GLN A 144 -7.65 -14.95 29.98
CA GLN A 144 -6.35 -14.88 30.63
C GLN A 144 -6.47 -15.17 32.13
N THR A 145 -5.57 -16.01 32.62
CA THR A 145 -5.39 -16.27 34.05
C THR A 145 -3.93 -16.06 34.42
N GLY A 146 -3.65 -15.28 35.46
CA GLY A 146 -2.28 -14.96 35.86
C GLY A 146 -1.57 -14.06 34.85
N ALA A 147 -0.26 -14.26 34.66
CA ALA A 147 0.57 -13.38 33.83
C ALA A 147 0.36 -13.55 32.31
N GLY A 148 -0.22 -14.67 31.86
CA GLY A 148 -0.41 -14.99 30.43
C GLY A 148 0.91 -15.15 29.68
N GLY A 149 1.49 -16.36 29.72
CA GLY A 149 2.76 -16.65 29.03
C GLY A 149 2.66 -16.54 27.50
N PRO A 150 3.81 -16.42 26.81
CA PRO A 150 3.86 -16.30 25.35
C PRO A 150 3.61 -17.67 24.68
N LEU A 151 3.22 -17.62 23.40
CA LEU A 151 3.23 -18.76 22.50
C LEU A 151 4.22 -18.51 21.36
N THR A 152 5.18 -19.42 21.18
CA THR A 152 6.19 -19.30 20.13
C THR A 152 6.17 -20.52 19.20
N VAL A 153 6.12 -20.27 17.90
CA VAL A 153 6.40 -21.26 16.85
C VAL A 153 7.80 -20.97 16.32
N ALA A 154 8.79 -21.70 16.81
CA ALA A 154 10.20 -21.41 16.57
C ALA A 154 10.65 -21.83 15.16
N ASN A 155 11.80 -21.29 14.70
CA ASN A 155 12.38 -21.61 13.40
C ASN A 155 12.45 -23.12 13.17
N GLY A 156 11.88 -23.61 12.06
CA GLY A 156 11.89 -25.02 11.65
C GLY A 156 10.71 -25.84 12.17
N ALA A 157 9.92 -25.33 13.13
CA ALA A 157 8.72 -26.02 13.61
C ALA A 157 7.70 -26.27 12.48
N GLN A 158 7.11 -27.46 12.46
CA GLN A 158 6.12 -27.88 11.47
C GLN A 158 4.81 -28.23 12.18
N LEU A 159 3.76 -27.46 11.92
CA LEU A 159 2.42 -27.72 12.41
C LEU A 159 1.51 -28.01 11.21
N THR A 160 0.94 -29.21 11.14
CA THR A 160 0.17 -29.65 9.97
C THR A 160 -1.13 -30.33 10.39
N THR A 161 -2.18 -30.12 9.58
CA THR A 161 -3.42 -30.90 9.67
C THR A 161 -3.72 -31.68 8.41
N ALA A 162 -4.55 -32.71 8.55
CA ALA A 162 -5.29 -33.25 7.41
C ALA A 162 -6.20 -32.19 6.77
N ALA A 163 -6.67 -32.44 5.55
CA ALA A 163 -7.57 -31.55 4.83
C ALA A 163 -8.86 -31.28 5.64
N GLY A 164 -9.31 -30.03 5.67
CA GLY A 164 -10.47 -29.60 6.47
C GLY A 164 -10.18 -29.48 7.98
N GLY A 165 -8.92 -29.64 8.40
CA GLY A 165 -8.50 -29.48 9.79
C GLY A 165 -8.31 -28.03 10.23
N GLN A 166 -8.00 -27.83 11.51
CA GLN A 166 -7.84 -26.49 12.09
C GLN A 166 -6.62 -26.37 13.02
N ILE A 167 -5.95 -25.23 13.00
CA ILE A 167 -4.92 -24.84 13.97
C ILE A 167 -5.28 -23.48 14.54
N TRP A 168 -5.63 -23.43 15.82
CA TRP A 168 -5.89 -22.19 16.55
C TRP A 168 -4.84 -22.00 17.65
N LEU A 169 -4.10 -20.90 17.57
CA LEU A 169 -3.09 -20.50 18.53
C LEU A 169 -3.60 -19.26 19.26
N MET A 170 -3.73 -19.33 20.58
CA MET A 170 -4.29 -18.26 21.40
C MET A 170 -3.37 -17.92 22.56
N ALA A 171 -2.96 -16.67 22.70
CA ALA A 171 -2.06 -16.29 23.79
C ALA A 171 -2.19 -14.82 24.16
N ASN A 172 -1.46 -14.40 25.19
CA ASN A 172 -1.24 -12.98 25.46
C ASN A 172 -0.41 -12.33 24.33
N SER A 173 0.64 -13.03 23.89
CA SER A 173 1.47 -12.68 22.74
C SER A 173 1.86 -13.92 21.93
N ILE A 174 1.98 -13.76 20.62
CA ILE A 174 2.33 -14.83 19.68
C ILE A 174 3.51 -14.40 18.82
N GLU A 175 4.51 -15.27 18.71
CA GLU A 175 5.65 -15.10 17.79
C GLU A 175 5.78 -16.35 16.91
N GLN A 176 5.73 -16.16 15.60
CA GLN A 176 6.00 -17.21 14.62
C GLN A 176 7.28 -16.83 13.87
N GLN A 177 8.35 -17.61 14.03
CA GLN A 177 9.69 -17.28 13.54
C GLN A 177 9.93 -17.74 12.10
N VAL A 178 10.97 -17.19 11.47
CA VAL A 178 11.43 -17.57 10.11
C VAL A 178 11.61 -19.08 9.96
N ASP A 179 11.36 -19.61 8.77
CA ASP A 179 11.43 -21.06 8.43
C ASP A 179 10.47 -21.98 9.19
N SER A 180 9.58 -21.47 10.05
CA SER A 180 8.48 -22.26 10.61
C SER A 180 7.30 -22.33 9.65
N ASN A 181 6.50 -23.40 9.73
CA ASN A 181 5.37 -23.63 8.83
C ASN A 181 4.12 -24.10 9.59
N ILE A 182 2.99 -23.48 9.29
CA ILE A 182 1.66 -23.89 9.73
C ILE A 182 0.85 -24.22 8.46
N THR A 183 0.44 -25.48 8.29
CA THR A 183 -0.25 -25.95 7.07
C THR A 183 -1.60 -26.59 7.41
N THR A 184 -2.69 -25.99 6.91
CA THR A 184 -4.08 -26.45 7.07
C THR A 184 -4.84 -26.47 5.74
N PRO A 185 -4.58 -27.46 4.85
CA PRO A 185 -5.22 -27.52 3.54
C PRO A 185 -6.75 -27.63 3.66
N GLU A 186 -7.51 -26.89 2.85
CA GLU A 186 -8.99 -26.85 2.91
C GLU A 186 -9.54 -26.52 4.32
N GLY A 187 -8.68 -25.99 5.18
CA GLY A 187 -8.87 -25.87 6.61
C GLY A 187 -8.66 -24.44 7.09
N GLN A 188 -8.36 -24.28 8.38
CA GLN A 188 -8.31 -22.97 9.02
C GLN A 188 -7.08 -22.82 9.92
N THR A 189 -6.33 -21.75 9.72
CA THR A 189 -5.27 -21.31 10.64
C THR A 189 -5.68 -19.99 11.29
N VAL A 190 -5.70 -19.93 12.62
CA VAL A 190 -6.04 -18.72 13.37
C VAL A 190 -5.01 -18.49 14.46
N LEU A 191 -4.43 -17.29 14.49
CA LEU A 191 -3.56 -16.82 15.57
C LEU A 191 -4.25 -15.61 16.23
N ALA A 192 -4.53 -15.69 17.52
CA ALA A 192 -5.21 -14.63 18.26
C ALA A 192 -4.45 -14.26 19.54
N ALA A 193 -3.92 -13.05 19.59
CA ALA A 193 -3.26 -12.47 20.76
C ALA A 193 -4.24 -11.55 21.51
N GLY A 194 -4.55 -11.84 22.76
CA GLY A 194 -5.52 -11.07 23.56
C GLY A 194 -5.62 -11.53 25.01
N THR A 195 -6.38 -10.76 25.80
CA THR A 195 -6.74 -11.12 27.19
C THR A 195 -7.96 -12.04 27.25
N GLN A 196 -8.79 -12.03 26.21
CA GLN A 196 -9.91 -12.97 26.02
C GLN A 196 -10.09 -13.24 24.53
N VAL A 197 -10.40 -14.49 24.18
CA VAL A 197 -10.76 -14.90 22.82
C VAL A 197 -12.02 -15.75 22.90
N GLN A 198 -13.08 -15.35 22.20
CA GLN A 198 -14.31 -16.13 22.09
C GLN A 198 -14.56 -16.53 20.63
N VAL A 199 -14.83 -17.82 20.43
CA VAL A 199 -15.33 -18.33 19.13
C VAL A 199 -16.85 -18.37 19.20
N VAL A 200 -17.53 -17.51 18.43
CA VAL A 200 -18.97 -17.24 18.59
C VAL A 200 -19.84 -18.21 17.77
N GLU A 201 -19.40 -18.59 16.57
CA GLU A 201 -20.13 -19.54 15.70
C GLU A 201 -19.18 -20.64 15.22
N SER A 202 -19.63 -21.90 15.32
CA SER A 202 -18.83 -23.11 15.01
C SER A 202 -19.42 -23.98 13.89
N ALA A 203 -20.52 -23.54 13.27
CA ALA A 203 -21.06 -24.19 12.07
C ALA A 203 -20.20 -23.80 10.86
N LEU A 204 -19.98 -24.76 9.94
CA LEU A 204 -19.17 -24.60 8.72
C LEU A 204 -19.52 -23.31 7.98
N GLY A 205 -18.63 -22.32 8.04
CA GLY A 205 -18.65 -21.12 7.20
C GLY A 205 -18.59 -19.76 7.90
N ASN A 206 -18.97 -19.63 9.18
CA ASN A 206 -19.14 -18.29 9.81
C ASN A 206 -18.39 -18.12 11.13
N MET A 207 -17.14 -18.59 11.23
CA MET A 207 -16.44 -18.49 12.52
C MET A 207 -16.01 -17.06 12.83
N VAL A 208 -16.66 -16.45 13.80
CA VAL A 208 -16.26 -15.13 14.32
C VAL A 208 -15.39 -15.32 15.56
N PHE A 209 -14.20 -14.72 15.51
CA PHE A 209 -13.32 -14.58 16.67
C PHE A 209 -13.51 -13.19 17.27
N ASN A 210 -14.01 -13.15 18.50
CA ASN A 210 -14.04 -11.93 19.30
C ASN A 210 -12.81 -11.92 20.19
N VAL A 211 -11.91 -10.97 19.95
CA VAL A 211 -10.67 -10.81 20.72
C VAL A 211 -10.75 -9.54 21.54
N THR A 212 -10.60 -9.67 22.86
CA THR A 212 -10.47 -8.52 23.77
C THR A 212 -9.00 -8.34 24.09
N THR A 213 -8.50 -7.12 23.96
CA THR A 213 -7.09 -6.77 24.13
C THR A 213 -6.88 -5.70 25.20
N ASP A 214 -5.64 -5.41 25.58
CA ASP A 214 -5.29 -4.44 26.63
C ASP A 214 -4.25 -3.37 26.23
N GLY A 215 -3.90 -3.31 24.94
CA GLY A 215 -2.89 -2.42 24.38
C GLY A 215 -1.48 -3.02 24.32
N THR A 216 -1.27 -4.22 24.85
CA THR A 216 0.05 -4.91 24.87
C THR A 216 0.08 -6.24 24.13
N ASN A 217 -1.04 -6.68 23.56
CA ASN A 217 -1.16 -7.98 22.90
C ASN A 217 -0.55 -7.95 21.49
N ASN A 218 0.68 -8.44 21.35
CA ASN A 218 1.41 -8.43 20.09
C ASN A 218 1.39 -9.79 19.37
N LEU A 219 1.29 -9.74 18.05
CA LEU A 219 1.37 -10.89 17.16
C LEU A 219 2.38 -10.60 16.05
N GLU A 220 3.46 -11.38 15.99
CA GLU A 220 4.51 -11.28 14.97
C GLU A 220 4.60 -12.58 14.15
N THR A 221 4.63 -12.45 12.82
CA THR A 221 4.69 -13.59 11.89
C THR A 221 5.76 -13.41 10.82
N LEU A 222 6.81 -14.22 10.93
CA LEU A 222 7.99 -14.27 10.05
C LEU A 222 8.07 -15.57 9.23
N GLY A 223 7.26 -16.57 9.57
CA GLY A 223 7.23 -17.89 8.92
C GLY A 223 6.10 -18.02 7.89
N ALA A 224 5.81 -19.25 7.46
CA ALA A 224 4.78 -19.55 6.47
C ALA A 224 3.48 -20.06 7.11
N ILE A 225 2.34 -19.58 6.62
CA ILE A 225 0.99 -20.06 6.90
C ILE A 225 0.35 -20.46 5.58
N ALA A 226 0.07 -21.75 5.39
CA ALA A 226 -0.50 -22.31 4.16
C ALA A 226 -1.90 -22.91 4.43
N SER A 227 -2.93 -22.25 3.94
CA SER A 227 -4.35 -22.63 4.06
C SER A 227 -5.04 -22.66 2.70
N ALA A 228 -4.42 -23.28 1.69
CA ALA A 228 -4.98 -23.36 0.33
C ALA A 228 -6.44 -23.89 0.36
N LYS A 229 -7.33 -23.24 -0.39
CA LYS A 229 -8.79 -23.47 -0.39
C LYS A 229 -9.46 -23.35 1.00
N GLY A 230 -8.81 -22.64 1.92
CA GLY A 230 -9.21 -22.50 3.31
C GLY A 230 -9.12 -21.04 3.78
N ALA A 231 -8.90 -20.86 5.08
CA ALA A 231 -8.81 -19.53 5.68
C ALA A 231 -7.59 -19.35 6.59
N ALA A 232 -7.07 -18.13 6.63
CA ALA A 232 -6.06 -17.66 7.57
C ALA A 232 -6.56 -16.40 8.30
N GLY A 233 -6.46 -16.39 9.64
CA GLY A 233 -6.91 -15.29 10.49
C GLY A 233 -5.86 -14.85 11.51
N LEU A 234 -5.54 -13.56 11.58
CA LEU A 234 -4.68 -12.98 12.63
C LEU A 234 -5.45 -11.89 13.39
N PHE A 235 -5.42 -11.93 14.73
CA PHE A 235 -6.15 -11.01 15.59
C PHE A 235 -5.28 -10.55 16.77
N ALA A 236 -5.07 -9.25 16.99
CA ALA A 236 -4.23 -8.73 18.09
C ALA A 236 -4.45 -7.22 18.34
N ASP A 237 -3.72 -6.63 19.31
CA ASP A 237 -3.55 -5.17 19.35
C ASP A 237 -2.67 -4.70 18.21
N ASN A 238 -1.47 -5.26 18.15
CA ASN A 238 -0.48 -4.95 17.13
C ASN A 238 -0.13 -6.21 16.36
N ILE A 239 -0.28 -6.16 15.05
CA ILE A 239 0.09 -7.24 14.12
C ILE A 239 1.25 -6.77 13.26
N THR A 240 2.33 -7.55 13.23
CA THR A 240 3.44 -7.37 12.31
C THR A 240 3.63 -8.64 11.48
N HIS A 241 3.59 -8.51 10.16
CA HIS A 241 3.73 -9.63 9.23
C HIS A 241 4.85 -9.39 8.22
N SER A 242 5.81 -10.30 8.18
CA SER A 242 6.96 -10.28 7.27
C SER A 242 7.29 -11.66 6.69
N GLY A 243 6.44 -12.66 6.95
CA GLY A 243 6.49 -14.01 6.39
C GLY A 243 5.53 -14.19 5.20
N GLU A 244 4.97 -15.39 5.05
CA GLU A 244 4.02 -15.72 3.98
C GLU A 244 2.69 -16.21 4.56
N ILE A 245 1.57 -15.63 4.11
CA ILE A 245 0.21 -16.18 4.26
C ILE A 245 -0.30 -16.56 2.89
N ASN A 246 -0.55 -17.84 2.67
CA ASN A 246 -0.99 -18.40 1.41
C ASN A 246 -2.32 -19.15 1.58
N ALA A 247 -3.42 -18.45 1.33
CA ALA A 247 -4.77 -18.99 1.26
C ALA A 247 -5.23 -19.03 -0.19
N GLN A 248 -4.50 -19.76 -1.03
CA GLN A 248 -4.74 -19.83 -2.47
C GLN A 248 -6.19 -20.25 -2.83
N SER A 249 -6.79 -19.57 -3.81
CA SER A 249 -8.08 -19.97 -4.40
C SER A 249 -7.87 -21.07 -5.45
N ALA A 250 -8.74 -22.07 -5.48
CA ALA A 250 -8.68 -23.16 -6.46
C ALA A 250 -9.97 -23.98 -6.48
N ASP A 251 -10.22 -24.70 -7.57
CA ASP A 251 -11.36 -25.58 -7.77
C ASP A 251 -12.73 -24.88 -7.56
N GLY A 252 -12.82 -23.59 -7.85
CA GLY A 252 -13.99 -22.74 -7.59
C GLY A 252 -14.21 -22.39 -6.11
N VAL A 253 -13.23 -22.68 -5.25
CA VAL A 253 -13.23 -22.34 -3.82
C VAL A 253 -12.32 -21.13 -3.60
N SER A 254 -12.90 -20.04 -3.11
CA SER A 254 -12.17 -18.82 -2.77
C SER A 254 -11.43 -18.99 -1.45
N GLY A 255 -10.13 -18.74 -1.43
CA GLY A 255 -9.40 -18.64 -0.17
C GLY A 255 -9.66 -17.30 0.53
N LEU A 256 -9.53 -17.31 1.86
CA LEU A 256 -9.84 -16.16 2.72
C LEU A 256 -8.65 -15.80 3.62
N VAL A 257 -8.29 -14.53 3.65
CA VAL A 257 -7.34 -13.99 4.63
C VAL A 257 -7.96 -12.83 5.38
N VAL A 258 -7.91 -12.84 6.71
CA VAL A 258 -8.39 -11.74 7.56
C VAL A 258 -7.36 -11.39 8.63
N LEU A 259 -6.91 -10.15 8.63
CA LEU A 259 -6.04 -9.60 9.67
C LEU A 259 -6.79 -8.46 10.33
N ASN A 260 -6.94 -8.52 11.66
CA ASN A 260 -7.68 -7.53 12.42
C ASN A 260 -6.89 -7.07 13.65
N ALA A 261 -6.42 -5.83 13.63
CA ALA A 261 -5.69 -5.20 14.71
C ALA A 261 -6.55 -4.14 15.42
N THR A 262 -6.67 -4.20 16.75
CA THR A 262 -7.35 -3.15 17.53
C THR A 262 -6.49 -1.89 17.68
N ASN A 263 -5.23 -1.91 17.26
CA ASN A 263 -4.36 -0.74 17.19
C ASN A 263 -3.64 -0.66 15.83
N ASN A 264 -2.53 -1.36 15.65
CA ASN A 264 -1.69 -1.23 14.45
C ASN A 264 -1.55 -2.54 13.68
N LEU A 265 -1.67 -2.47 12.35
CA LEU A 265 -1.31 -3.55 11.44
C LEU A 265 -0.18 -3.08 10.52
N THR A 266 0.89 -3.85 10.43
CA THR A 266 2.00 -3.57 9.52
C THR A 266 2.37 -4.83 8.74
N ILE A 267 2.31 -4.74 7.41
CA ILE A 267 2.87 -5.72 6.48
C ILE A 267 4.22 -5.16 6.03
N GLU A 268 5.31 -5.80 6.47
CA GLU A 268 6.66 -5.32 6.19
C GLU A 268 7.12 -5.68 4.77
N ASP A 269 8.22 -5.09 4.32
CA ASP A 269 8.78 -5.25 2.97
C ASP A 269 8.99 -6.71 2.49
N ASN A 270 9.05 -7.71 3.38
CA ASN A 270 9.13 -9.13 2.98
C ASN A 270 7.80 -9.90 3.12
N GLY A 271 6.75 -9.25 3.64
CA GLY A 271 5.46 -9.86 3.92
C GLY A 271 4.68 -10.15 2.65
N MET A 272 4.20 -11.38 2.50
CA MET A 272 3.36 -11.81 1.38
C MET A 272 2.02 -12.34 1.88
N ILE A 273 0.92 -11.79 1.37
CA ILE A 273 -0.44 -12.26 1.60
C ILE A 273 -1.06 -12.61 0.25
N ASN A 274 -1.31 -13.90 0.03
CA ASN A 274 -1.77 -14.41 -1.25
C ASN A 274 -3.09 -15.18 -1.09
N SER A 275 -4.10 -14.75 -1.85
CA SER A 275 -5.37 -15.45 -2.04
C SER A 275 -5.70 -15.70 -3.52
N SER A 276 -4.75 -15.43 -4.40
CA SER A 276 -4.87 -15.56 -5.85
C SER A 276 -5.17 -17.00 -6.29
N SER A 277 -5.75 -17.15 -7.47
CA SER A 277 -5.96 -18.46 -8.09
C SER A 277 -4.75 -18.90 -8.91
N THR A 278 -4.59 -20.21 -9.17
CA THR A 278 -3.68 -20.72 -10.22
C THR A 278 -4.39 -21.49 -11.34
N ASP A 279 -5.70 -21.68 -11.24
CA ASP A 279 -6.47 -22.48 -12.19
C ASP A 279 -7.41 -21.60 -13.03
N ASN A 280 -8.67 -22.01 -13.21
CA ASN A 280 -9.70 -21.23 -13.89
C ASN A 280 -10.70 -20.60 -12.90
N SER A 281 -10.28 -20.43 -11.64
CA SER A 281 -11.09 -19.84 -10.57
C SER A 281 -10.79 -18.36 -10.39
N ASP A 282 -11.73 -17.66 -9.81
CA ASP A 282 -11.59 -16.26 -9.41
C ASP A 282 -10.57 -16.12 -8.28
N GLY A 283 -10.04 -14.91 -8.10
CA GLY A 283 -9.22 -14.56 -6.94
C GLY A 283 -9.99 -14.65 -5.63
N GLY A 284 -9.26 -14.75 -4.52
CA GLY A 284 -9.82 -14.90 -3.18
C GLY A 284 -10.26 -13.58 -2.53
N VAL A 285 -10.42 -13.63 -1.21
CA VAL A 285 -10.82 -12.47 -0.40
C VAL A 285 -9.76 -12.17 0.66
N ILE A 286 -9.33 -10.92 0.71
CA ILE A 286 -8.40 -10.40 1.72
C ILE A 286 -9.05 -9.21 2.45
N SER A 287 -9.08 -9.26 3.77
CA SER A 287 -9.55 -8.16 4.62
C SER A 287 -8.47 -7.80 5.65
N LEU A 288 -7.93 -6.59 5.54
CA LEU A 288 -6.93 -6.05 6.45
C LEU A 288 -7.54 -4.85 7.19
N THR A 289 -7.66 -4.96 8.50
CA THR A 289 -8.28 -3.91 9.34
C THR A 289 -7.37 -3.55 10.50
N ALA A 290 -7.18 -2.26 10.74
CA ALA A 290 -6.58 -1.74 11.96
C ALA A 290 -7.42 -0.57 12.49
N GLU A 291 -7.68 -0.47 13.79
CA GLU A 291 -8.43 0.71 14.27
C GLU A 291 -7.61 2.00 14.15
N ASN A 292 -6.30 1.97 14.44
CA ASN A 292 -5.43 3.15 14.42
C ASN A 292 -4.66 3.26 13.09
N LYS A 293 -3.66 2.40 12.86
CA LYS A 293 -2.80 2.49 11.66
C LYS A 293 -2.72 1.17 10.92
N LEU A 294 -2.93 1.20 9.61
CA LEU A 294 -2.60 0.10 8.71
C LEU A 294 -1.53 0.55 7.73
N GLU A 295 -0.41 -0.16 7.73
CA GLU A 295 0.73 0.11 6.86
C GLU A 295 1.07 -1.12 6.01
N VAL A 296 0.98 -0.99 4.69
CA VAL A 296 1.54 -1.94 3.73
C VAL A 296 2.82 -1.31 3.20
N GLN A 297 3.96 -1.88 3.57
CA GLN A 297 5.26 -1.41 3.11
C GLN A 297 5.44 -1.72 1.61
N ARG A 298 6.45 -1.09 1.04
CA ARG A 298 6.60 -0.94 -0.41
C ARG A 298 6.91 -2.25 -1.14
N LEU A 299 7.68 -3.14 -0.53
CA LEU A 299 8.01 -4.47 -1.08
C LEU A 299 7.09 -5.59 -0.60
N ALA A 300 6.17 -5.29 0.32
CA ALA A 300 5.13 -6.22 0.70
C ALA A 300 4.25 -6.56 -0.53
N GLU A 301 3.62 -7.73 -0.53
CA GLU A 301 2.67 -8.13 -1.57
C GLU A 301 1.35 -8.59 -0.95
N VAL A 302 0.23 -8.05 -1.45
CA VAL A 302 -1.13 -8.43 -1.08
C VAL A 302 -1.92 -8.69 -2.36
N SER A 303 -2.12 -9.97 -2.69
CA SER A 303 -2.63 -10.40 -4.00
C SER A 303 -3.88 -11.26 -3.92
N ALA A 304 -4.88 -10.92 -4.73
CA ALA A 304 -6.09 -11.69 -4.95
C ALA A 304 -6.39 -11.82 -6.45
N ASP A 305 -5.40 -12.14 -7.26
CA ASP A 305 -5.54 -12.24 -8.72
C ASP A 305 -6.35 -13.47 -9.16
N GLY A 306 -7.09 -13.32 -10.26
CA GLY A 306 -7.76 -14.42 -10.95
C GLY A 306 -6.78 -15.39 -11.61
N GLY A 307 -7.26 -16.57 -11.98
CA GLY A 307 -6.44 -17.59 -12.65
C GLY A 307 -5.89 -17.16 -14.02
N ILE A 308 -4.67 -17.59 -14.35
CA ILE A 308 -4.01 -17.30 -15.64
C ILE A 308 -4.72 -17.94 -16.84
N THR A 309 -5.42 -19.04 -16.61
CA THR A 309 -6.19 -19.74 -17.66
C THR A 309 -7.66 -19.29 -17.71
N GLY A 310 -8.11 -18.51 -16.73
CA GLY A 310 -9.43 -17.90 -16.61
C GLY A 310 -9.80 -17.60 -15.16
N GLY A 311 -10.91 -16.89 -14.95
CA GLY A 311 -11.32 -16.37 -13.64
C GLY A 311 -11.07 -14.87 -13.50
N ASP A 312 -11.95 -14.20 -12.79
CA ASP A 312 -11.91 -12.78 -12.49
C ASP A 312 -11.00 -12.49 -11.29
N GLY A 313 -10.60 -11.23 -11.12
CA GLY A 313 -9.89 -10.81 -9.92
C GLY A 313 -10.77 -10.91 -8.67
N GLY A 314 -10.14 -11.08 -7.51
CA GLY A 314 -10.77 -11.22 -6.20
C GLY A 314 -11.12 -9.89 -5.53
N ARG A 315 -11.23 -9.91 -4.20
CA ARG A 315 -11.56 -8.70 -3.42
C ARG A 315 -10.56 -8.47 -2.30
N ILE A 316 -10.01 -7.26 -2.25
CA ILE A 316 -9.12 -6.79 -1.17
C ILE A 316 -9.77 -5.59 -0.49
N THR A 317 -9.82 -5.57 0.83
CA THR A 317 -10.31 -4.43 1.63
C THR A 317 -9.28 -4.05 2.69
N LEU A 318 -8.91 -2.77 2.72
CA LEU A 318 -7.96 -2.19 3.66
C LEU A 318 -8.67 -1.07 4.42
N THR A 319 -8.79 -1.19 5.73
CA THR A 319 -9.51 -0.21 6.57
C THR A 319 -8.67 0.23 7.75
N ALA A 320 -8.45 1.54 7.89
CA ALA A 320 -7.83 2.11 9.10
C ALA A 320 -8.18 3.57 9.35
N HIS A 321 -7.88 4.08 10.55
CA HIS A 321 -7.90 5.52 10.81
C HIS A 321 -6.78 6.25 10.06
N ASP A 322 -5.56 5.73 10.08
CA ASP A 322 -4.40 6.15 9.28
C ASP A 322 -3.99 4.99 8.35
N LEU A 323 -4.34 5.11 7.07
CA LEU A 323 -4.04 4.12 6.03
C LEU A 323 -2.83 4.56 5.21
N ARG A 324 -1.82 3.69 5.16
CA ARG A 324 -0.57 3.90 4.43
C ARG A 324 -0.25 2.71 3.55
N VAL A 325 -0.50 2.84 2.26
CA VAL A 325 -0.02 1.89 1.24
C VAL A 325 1.15 2.54 0.53
N SER A 326 2.36 2.08 0.81
CA SER A 326 3.56 2.63 0.19
C SER A 326 3.52 2.34 -1.31
N GLN A 327 3.55 3.39 -2.12
CA GLN A 327 3.56 3.24 -3.57
C GLN A 327 4.90 2.66 -4.04
N ILE A 328 4.84 1.87 -5.10
CA ILE A 328 6.00 1.56 -5.94
C ILE A 328 6.00 2.59 -7.09
N ALA A 329 7.10 2.77 -7.82
CA ALA A 329 7.28 3.82 -8.85
C ALA A 329 6.16 3.93 -9.92
N ASN A 330 5.20 2.99 -9.96
CA ASN A 330 4.08 2.88 -10.90
C ASN A 330 2.72 2.63 -10.21
N GLY A 331 2.49 3.16 -9.00
CA GLY A 331 1.23 3.03 -8.25
C GLY A 331 1.20 1.86 -7.24
N MET A 332 -0.02 1.42 -6.86
CA MET A 332 -0.24 0.31 -5.90
C MET A 332 -0.03 -1.08 -6.53
N GLN A 333 1.16 -1.37 -7.06
CA GLN A 333 1.45 -2.72 -7.57
C GLN A 333 1.63 -3.76 -6.46
N ASN A 334 1.83 -3.35 -5.22
CA ASN A 334 1.91 -4.22 -4.05
C ASN A 334 0.54 -4.69 -3.54
N VAL A 335 -0.57 -4.10 -3.99
CA VAL A 335 -1.93 -4.49 -3.60
C VAL A 335 -2.79 -4.62 -4.85
N HIS A 336 -3.07 -5.85 -5.29
CA HIS A 336 -3.71 -6.07 -6.58
C HIS A 336 -4.67 -7.27 -6.60
N ALA A 337 -5.71 -7.15 -7.42
CA ALA A 337 -6.73 -8.18 -7.63
C ALA A 337 -7.08 -8.23 -9.12
N ASN A 338 -6.11 -8.54 -9.98
CA ASN A 338 -6.25 -8.44 -11.43
C ASN A 338 -6.85 -9.71 -12.04
N ALA A 339 -7.60 -9.57 -13.13
CA ALA A 339 -7.82 -10.68 -14.04
C ALA A 339 -6.56 -10.92 -14.86
N ARG A 340 -6.04 -12.15 -14.87
CA ARG A 340 -4.80 -12.48 -15.60
C ARG A 340 -5.05 -13.13 -16.96
N HIS A 341 -6.22 -12.89 -17.54
CA HIS A 341 -6.60 -13.39 -18.85
C HIS A 341 -7.46 -12.36 -19.61
N ALA A 342 -7.38 -12.36 -20.95
CA ALA A 342 -7.91 -11.28 -21.80
C ALA A 342 -9.43 -11.07 -21.76
N SER A 343 -10.21 -12.03 -21.24
CA SER A 343 -11.67 -11.92 -21.09
C SER A 343 -12.13 -11.73 -19.65
N GLY A 344 -11.21 -11.65 -18.70
CA GLY A 344 -11.55 -11.52 -17.29
C GLY A 344 -11.82 -10.09 -16.89
N VAL A 345 -12.54 -9.95 -15.79
CA VAL A 345 -12.81 -8.67 -15.16
C VAL A 345 -11.90 -8.52 -13.96
N ASP A 346 -11.22 -7.37 -13.85
CA ASP A 346 -10.44 -7.05 -12.67
C ASP A 346 -11.33 -7.05 -11.42
N GLY A 347 -10.74 -7.51 -10.33
CA GLY A 347 -11.33 -7.54 -9.00
C GLY A 347 -11.43 -6.14 -8.39
N THR A 348 -11.73 -6.09 -7.10
CA THR A 348 -11.92 -4.82 -6.39
C THR A 348 -10.92 -4.68 -5.24
N VAL A 349 -10.16 -3.58 -5.26
CA VAL A 349 -9.36 -3.11 -4.12
C VAL A 349 -10.10 -1.93 -3.50
N ILE A 350 -10.50 -2.06 -2.24
CA ILE A 350 -11.22 -1.02 -1.48
C ILE A 350 -10.30 -0.50 -0.38
N LEU A 351 -9.97 0.79 -0.46
CA LEU A 351 -9.26 1.52 0.58
C LEU A 351 -10.27 2.35 1.37
N THR A 352 -10.32 2.17 2.68
CA THR A 352 -11.18 2.93 3.58
C THR A 352 -10.35 3.58 4.68
N GLU A 353 -10.11 4.88 4.52
CA GLU A 353 -9.49 5.70 5.54
C GLU A 353 -10.56 6.43 6.34
N THR A 354 -10.58 6.22 7.67
CA THR A 354 -11.62 6.77 8.57
C THR A 354 -11.18 8.05 9.28
N GLY A 355 -9.86 8.30 9.37
CA GLY A 355 -9.31 9.49 9.98
C GLY A 355 -9.34 10.71 9.05
N ILE A 356 -9.51 11.89 9.64
CA ILE A 356 -9.28 13.16 8.95
C ILE A 356 -7.79 13.48 9.05
N HIS A 357 -7.18 13.84 7.92
CA HIS A 357 -5.75 14.12 7.81
C HIS A 357 -5.51 15.60 7.50
N SER A 358 -4.49 16.20 8.13
CA SER A 358 -3.87 17.44 7.66
C SER A 358 -2.63 17.11 6.84
N TYR A 359 -2.37 17.95 5.84
CA TYR A 359 -1.15 17.94 5.06
C TYR A 359 -0.41 19.22 5.39
N ASP A 360 0.41 19.15 6.43
CA ASP A 360 1.06 20.32 6.99
C ASP A 360 2.46 20.49 6.38
N PRO A 361 2.84 21.71 5.97
CA PRO A 361 4.17 21.96 5.44
C PRO A 361 5.21 21.70 6.53
N VAL A 362 6.16 20.83 6.22
CA VAL A 362 7.27 20.49 7.10
C VAL A 362 8.42 21.47 6.87
N ALA A 363 8.83 22.18 7.92
CA ALA A 363 10.08 22.95 7.96
C ALA A 363 10.33 23.96 6.82
N GLY A 364 9.30 24.63 6.29
CA GLY A 364 9.42 25.75 5.36
C GLY A 364 10.12 25.44 4.02
N GLU A 365 10.24 26.45 3.16
CA GLU A 365 10.90 26.31 1.86
C GLU A 365 12.38 25.99 2.01
N PHE A 366 12.87 25.06 1.20
CA PHE A 366 14.27 24.67 1.15
C PHE A 366 14.84 24.87 -0.25
N GLN A 367 16.02 25.50 -0.35
CA GLN A 367 16.74 25.63 -1.62
C GLN A 367 17.47 24.32 -1.96
N VAL A 368 17.11 23.71 -3.08
CA VAL A 368 17.65 22.44 -3.55
C VAL A 368 19.03 22.63 -4.20
N ASN A 369 19.21 23.60 -5.10
CA ASN A 369 20.51 23.85 -5.71
C ASN A 369 21.52 24.42 -4.68
N VAL A 370 22.78 24.02 -4.81
CA VAL A 370 23.93 24.56 -4.06
C VAL A 370 24.69 25.56 -4.91
N PHE A 371 24.80 25.31 -6.22
CA PHE A 371 25.30 26.30 -7.17
C PHE A 371 24.20 27.34 -7.46
N THR A 372 24.51 28.60 -7.24
CA THR A 372 23.54 29.72 -7.30
C THR A 372 23.95 30.81 -8.29
N THR A 373 24.95 30.57 -9.14
CA THR A 373 25.36 31.57 -10.15
C THR A 373 24.53 31.35 -11.40
N ASP A 374 24.02 32.42 -12.01
CA ASP A 374 23.14 32.35 -13.18
C ASP A 374 21.89 31.49 -12.94
N ALA A 375 21.20 31.06 -13.99
CA ALA A 375 19.87 30.46 -13.89
C ALA A 375 19.91 28.94 -13.62
N GLN A 376 19.13 28.50 -12.63
CA GLN A 376 18.70 27.11 -12.45
C GLN A 376 17.21 26.99 -12.72
N THR A 377 16.79 26.12 -13.63
CA THR A 377 15.42 26.06 -14.16
C THR A 377 14.94 24.63 -14.44
N PHE A 378 13.66 24.48 -14.81
CA PHE A 378 13.03 23.20 -15.18
C PHE A 378 13.35 22.06 -14.20
N PRO A 379 12.96 22.20 -12.92
CA PRO A 379 13.15 21.12 -11.97
C PRO A 379 12.21 19.96 -12.28
N GLU A 380 12.69 18.75 -12.05
CA GLU A 380 11.95 17.51 -12.14
C GLU A 380 12.18 16.68 -10.87
N ILE A 381 11.21 15.84 -10.51
CA ILE A 381 11.22 15.09 -9.25
C ILE A 381 10.68 13.67 -9.44
N ALA A 382 11.35 12.69 -8.85
CA ALA A 382 10.84 11.31 -8.81
C ALA A 382 11.08 10.64 -7.46
N ALA A 383 10.08 9.87 -7.03
CA ALA A 383 10.23 8.93 -5.94
C ALA A 383 11.04 7.71 -6.39
N LEU A 384 12.05 7.35 -5.61
CA LEU A 384 12.88 6.17 -5.85
C LEU A 384 12.30 4.95 -5.15
N ALA A 385 12.66 3.78 -5.65
CA ALA A 385 12.18 2.54 -5.08
C ALA A 385 12.69 2.31 -3.65
N ASP A 386 13.61 3.07 -3.06
CA ASP A 386 13.98 2.93 -1.64
C ASP A 386 13.35 4.00 -0.73
N GLY A 387 12.40 4.78 -1.24
CA GLY A 387 11.72 5.86 -0.54
C GLY A 387 12.49 7.19 -0.53
N LYS A 388 13.70 7.25 -1.12
CA LYS A 388 14.38 8.53 -1.40
C LYS A 388 13.69 9.27 -2.54
N ILE A 389 13.95 10.55 -2.63
CA ILE A 389 13.49 11.40 -3.73
C ILE A 389 14.71 11.92 -4.49
N VAL A 390 14.69 11.82 -5.82
CA VAL A 390 15.66 12.52 -6.67
C VAL A 390 15.02 13.80 -7.21
N VAL A 391 15.76 14.90 -7.15
CA VAL A 391 15.41 16.17 -7.80
C VAL A 391 16.50 16.48 -8.83
N THR A 392 16.09 16.71 -10.07
CA THR A 392 16.96 17.08 -11.19
C THR A 392 16.60 18.47 -11.71
N TRP A 393 17.55 19.20 -12.29
CA TRP A 393 17.30 20.50 -12.93
C TRP A 393 18.41 20.81 -13.95
N GLN A 394 18.19 21.81 -14.79
CA GLN A 394 19.25 22.37 -15.64
C GLN A 394 19.86 23.62 -14.99
N SER A 395 21.18 23.78 -15.10
CA SER A 395 21.96 24.85 -14.47
C SER A 395 22.88 25.52 -15.47
N ASN A 396 22.81 26.84 -15.59
CA ASN A 396 23.60 27.62 -16.53
C ASN A 396 25.02 27.87 -16.01
N GLU A 397 26.02 27.74 -16.88
CA GLU A 397 27.44 27.99 -16.69
C GLU A 397 28.11 27.18 -15.57
N GLN A 398 27.43 26.19 -14.99
CA GLN A 398 27.93 25.43 -13.86
C GLN A 398 29.07 24.45 -14.23
N ASP A 399 29.02 23.86 -15.41
CA ASP A 399 30.10 23.05 -16.00
C ASP A 399 31.08 23.89 -16.85
N GLY A 400 30.78 25.19 -17.02
CA GLY A 400 31.58 26.17 -17.74
C GLY A 400 31.15 26.41 -19.18
N ASP A 401 30.00 25.89 -19.62
CA ASP A 401 29.40 26.19 -20.93
C ASP A 401 27.87 26.05 -20.89
N LYS A 402 27.12 27.15 -21.09
CA LYS A 402 25.65 27.14 -21.21
C LYS A 402 24.96 26.23 -20.16
N PHE A 403 23.88 25.51 -20.51
CA PHE A 403 23.15 24.66 -19.57
C PHE A 403 23.72 23.24 -19.48
N GLY A 404 23.92 22.75 -18.25
CA GLY A 404 24.15 21.34 -17.91
C GLY A 404 23.07 20.79 -16.96
N ILE A 405 22.97 19.46 -16.82
CA ILE A 405 21.97 18.79 -15.99
C ILE A 405 22.57 18.34 -14.65
N TYR A 406 21.89 18.66 -13.55
CA TYR A 406 22.35 18.38 -12.19
C TYR A 406 21.26 17.74 -11.35
N ALA A 407 21.67 17.11 -10.25
CA ALA A 407 20.74 16.48 -9.32
C ALA A 407 21.19 16.52 -7.87
N ARG A 408 20.22 16.32 -6.98
CA ARG A 408 20.40 15.94 -5.58
C ARG A 408 19.38 14.89 -5.18
N ILE A 409 19.72 14.12 -4.15
CA ILE A 409 18.87 13.07 -3.60
C ILE A 409 18.53 13.44 -2.16
N TYR A 410 17.24 13.44 -1.85
CA TYR A 410 16.70 13.62 -0.52
C TYR A 410 16.33 12.27 0.09
N ASP A 411 16.69 12.06 1.34
CA ASP A 411 16.27 10.91 2.14
C ASP A 411 15.25 11.37 3.21
N PRO A 412 13.95 11.11 2.99
CA PRO A 412 12.90 11.49 3.93
C PRO A 412 13.02 10.84 5.32
N SER A 413 13.70 9.69 5.41
CA SER A 413 13.84 8.93 6.67
C SER A 413 14.88 9.56 7.61
N THR A 414 15.90 10.19 7.04
CA THR A 414 16.95 10.90 7.78
C THR A 414 16.81 12.41 7.73
N ASN A 415 15.90 12.92 6.89
CA ASN A 415 15.74 14.33 6.55
C ASN A 415 17.06 14.97 6.09
N THR A 416 17.78 14.27 5.20
CA THR A 416 19.08 14.74 4.69
C THR A 416 19.10 14.78 3.16
N TRP A 417 19.93 15.69 2.63
CA TRP A 417 20.20 15.80 1.20
C TRP A 417 21.62 15.34 0.90
N SER A 418 21.81 14.70 -0.25
CA SER A 418 23.11 14.45 -0.83
C SER A 418 23.83 15.75 -1.21
N ASN A 419 25.10 15.63 -1.59
CA ASN A 419 25.75 16.66 -2.38
C ASN A 419 25.08 16.77 -3.75
N GLU A 420 25.21 17.93 -4.37
CA GLU A 420 24.89 18.14 -5.78
C GLU A 420 25.90 17.44 -6.68
N PHE A 421 25.43 16.83 -7.77
CA PHE A 421 26.27 16.12 -8.73
C PHE A 421 25.75 16.28 -10.16
N PRO A 422 26.65 16.24 -11.17
CA PRO A 422 26.26 16.34 -12.58
C PRO A 422 25.65 15.01 -13.09
N ILE A 423 24.66 15.13 -13.97
CA ILE A 423 24.02 14.02 -14.68
C ILE A 423 24.73 13.75 -16.01
N ASN A 424 24.87 14.81 -16.82
CA ASN A 424 25.65 14.77 -18.06
C ASN A 424 27.16 14.79 -17.77
N THR A 425 27.90 14.37 -18.78
CA THR A 425 29.35 14.31 -18.92
C THR A 425 29.80 15.02 -20.20
N THR A 426 28.93 15.09 -21.21
CA THR A 426 29.03 16.05 -22.31
C THR A 426 28.71 17.43 -21.78
N THR A 427 29.58 18.41 -22.02
CA THR A 427 29.48 19.78 -21.49
C THR A 427 29.66 20.82 -22.60
N ALA A 428 29.44 20.42 -23.86
CA ALA A 428 29.56 21.31 -24.99
C ALA A 428 28.16 21.71 -25.41
N ASP A 429 27.93 23.00 -25.63
CA ASP A 429 26.64 23.55 -26.03
C ASP A 429 25.53 23.23 -24.98
N GLU A 430 24.25 23.19 -25.37
CA GLU A 430 23.12 23.14 -24.43
C GLU A 430 22.72 21.70 -24.06
N GLN A 431 22.56 21.45 -22.75
CA GLN A 431 21.87 20.29 -22.20
C GLN A 431 20.71 20.75 -21.31
N ASP A 432 19.46 20.52 -21.75
CA ASP A 432 18.25 21.07 -21.13
C ASP A 432 17.05 20.12 -21.22
N SER A 433 15.88 20.55 -20.70
CA SER A 433 14.62 19.81 -20.64
C SER A 433 14.79 18.39 -20.09
N VAL A 434 15.18 18.32 -18.82
CA VAL A 434 15.37 17.07 -18.09
C VAL A 434 14.04 16.35 -17.85
N ALA A 435 14.08 15.02 -17.77
CA ALA A 435 13.01 14.18 -17.23
C ALA A 435 13.62 13.01 -16.42
N VAL A 436 12.92 12.53 -15.39
CA VAL A 436 13.45 11.51 -14.47
C VAL A 436 12.40 10.49 -14.04
N ALA A 437 12.80 9.22 -13.94
CA ALA A 437 11.97 8.15 -13.39
C ALA A 437 12.75 7.22 -12.46
N GLY A 438 12.13 6.84 -11.35
CA GLY A 438 12.60 5.73 -10.51
C GLY A 438 12.29 4.39 -11.15
N LEU A 439 13.24 3.46 -11.11
CA LEU A 439 13.09 2.10 -11.66
C LEU A 439 12.78 1.09 -10.55
N PRO A 440 11.97 0.04 -10.81
CA PRO A 440 11.63 -0.99 -9.82
C PRO A 440 12.85 -1.73 -9.22
N ASN A 441 13.98 -1.74 -9.92
CA ASN A 441 15.23 -2.35 -9.45
C ASN A 441 16.02 -1.48 -8.44
N GLY A 442 15.51 -0.30 -8.08
CA GLY A 442 16.18 0.65 -7.18
C GLY A 442 17.10 1.66 -7.84
N ASN A 443 17.26 1.61 -9.16
CA ASN A 443 17.95 2.65 -9.92
C ASN A 443 17.00 3.80 -10.26
N PHE A 444 17.54 4.87 -10.84
CA PHE A 444 16.77 5.87 -11.56
C PHE A 444 17.41 6.17 -12.90
N VAL A 445 16.59 6.62 -13.84
CA VAL A 445 16.99 7.01 -15.19
C VAL A 445 16.64 8.47 -15.40
N VAL A 446 17.57 9.21 -15.99
CA VAL A 446 17.40 10.61 -16.36
C VAL A 446 17.56 10.74 -17.87
N THR A 447 16.67 11.47 -18.53
CA THR A 447 16.79 11.87 -19.94
C THR A 447 16.85 13.38 -20.07
N TRP A 448 17.50 13.86 -21.13
CA TRP A 448 17.65 15.28 -21.43
C TRP A 448 17.87 15.49 -22.92
N GLN A 449 17.67 16.71 -23.40
CA GLN A 449 18.04 17.15 -24.74
C GLN A 449 19.50 17.57 -24.77
N SER A 450 20.21 17.30 -25.86
CA SER A 450 21.61 17.70 -26.03
C SER A 450 21.86 18.24 -27.43
N GLU A 451 22.30 19.51 -27.50
CA GLU A 451 22.61 20.22 -28.75
C GLU A 451 23.92 19.65 -29.36
N GLY A 452 23.90 19.30 -30.65
CA GLY A 452 25.10 18.94 -31.41
C GLY A 452 25.67 17.54 -31.14
N GLN A 453 25.26 16.86 -30.05
CA GLN A 453 25.95 15.65 -29.57
C GLN A 453 25.79 14.44 -30.51
N ASP A 454 24.66 14.32 -31.21
CA ASP A 454 24.40 13.23 -32.16
C ASP A 454 24.94 13.52 -33.58
N GLY A 455 25.49 14.70 -33.79
CA GLY A 455 26.06 15.17 -35.06
C GLY A 455 25.12 16.04 -35.90
N ASP A 456 23.91 16.33 -35.42
CA ASP A 456 22.97 17.31 -35.99
C ASP A 456 22.46 18.25 -34.89
N ASP A 457 21.27 18.86 -35.04
CA ASP A 457 20.70 19.88 -34.16
C ASP A 457 20.53 19.42 -32.68
N THR A 458 19.45 18.75 -32.30
CA THR A 458 19.19 18.36 -30.90
C THR A 458 18.73 16.91 -30.83
N GLY A 459 19.39 16.10 -30.01
CA GLY A 459 19.02 14.70 -29.75
C GLY A 459 18.65 14.45 -28.29
N ILE A 460 17.97 13.34 -28.02
CA ILE A 460 17.59 12.92 -26.66
C ILE A 460 18.62 11.92 -26.13
N TYR A 461 19.17 12.22 -24.95
CA TYR A 461 20.16 11.39 -24.27
C TYR A 461 19.62 10.89 -22.93
N GLY A 462 20.18 9.78 -22.46
CA GLY A 462 19.82 9.20 -21.17
C GLY A 462 21.00 8.61 -20.42
N ARG A 463 20.83 8.47 -19.11
CA ARG A 463 21.80 7.81 -18.21
C ARG A 463 21.12 7.24 -16.97
N ILE A 464 21.64 6.12 -16.49
CA ILE A 464 21.09 5.38 -15.35
C ILE A 464 22.02 5.51 -14.15
N PHE A 465 21.45 5.66 -12.96
CA PHE A 465 22.13 5.84 -11.68
C PHE A 465 21.53 4.90 -10.63
N ASP A 466 22.33 4.53 -9.63
CA ASP A 466 21.78 3.88 -8.42
C ASP A 466 21.10 4.90 -7.50
N ALA A 467 20.36 4.44 -6.49
CA ALA A 467 19.67 5.31 -5.52
C ALA A 467 20.58 6.25 -4.70
N ASN A 468 21.91 6.14 -4.81
CA ASN A 468 22.86 7.06 -4.18
C ASN A 468 23.48 8.05 -5.17
N GLY A 469 23.00 8.08 -6.43
CA GLY A 469 23.47 8.99 -7.46
C GLY A 469 24.74 8.55 -8.17
N LYS A 470 25.16 7.28 -8.03
CA LYS A 470 26.31 6.76 -8.77
C LYS A 470 25.85 6.20 -10.11
N ALA A 471 26.44 6.72 -11.19
CA ALA A 471 26.15 6.28 -12.54
C ALA A 471 26.44 4.79 -12.75
N GLN A 472 25.47 4.09 -13.35
CA GLN A 472 25.54 2.69 -13.77
C GLN A 472 25.84 2.55 -15.27
N THR A 473 25.58 3.59 -16.06
CA THR A 473 25.86 3.65 -17.49
C THR A 473 26.67 4.88 -17.87
N ASN A 474 27.21 4.85 -19.10
CA ASN A 474 27.55 6.09 -19.81
C ASN A 474 26.27 6.75 -20.33
N GLU A 475 26.41 7.94 -20.91
CA GLU A 475 25.35 8.52 -21.74
C GLU A 475 25.04 7.61 -22.93
N PHE A 476 23.77 7.45 -23.24
CA PHE A 476 23.30 6.75 -24.42
C PHE A 476 22.27 7.60 -25.17
N LEU A 477 22.29 7.52 -26.50
CA LEU A 477 21.31 8.16 -27.36
C LEU A 477 19.99 7.38 -27.30
N VAL A 478 18.89 8.09 -27.05
CA VAL A 478 17.54 7.54 -26.95
C VAL A 478 16.93 7.37 -28.34
N ASN A 479 16.93 8.45 -29.13
CA ASN A 479 16.49 8.45 -30.52
C ASN A 479 17.46 7.69 -31.43
N THR A 480 16.97 7.25 -32.57
CA THR A 480 17.75 6.74 -33.71
C THR A 480 17.65 7.66 -34.92
N THR A 481 16.57 8.44 -35.02
CA THR A 481 16.45 9.52 -36.00
C THR A 481 17.16 10.73 -35.46
N THR A 482 18.16 11.23 -36.19
CA THR A 482 19.02 12.35 -35.77
C THR A 482 18.90 13.58 -36.68
N ASN A 483 18.09 13.53 -37.74
CA ASN A 483 17.92 14.71 -38.58
C ASN A 483 16.96 15.68 -37.89
N ASP A 484 17.25 16.99 -37.97
CA ASP A 484 16.48 18.04 -37.28
C ASP A 484 16.42 17.80 -35.75
N ARG A 485 15.49 18.46 -35.05
CA ARG A 485 15.38 18.46 -33.58
C ARG A 485 14.50 17.34 -33.05
N GLN A 486 14.96 16.67 -32.00
CA GLN A 486 14.18 15.79 -31.13
C GLN A 486 14.11 16.42 -29.74
N GLU A 487 12.90 16.65 -29.23
CA GLU A 487 12.67 17.53 -28.09
C GLU A 487 11.60 17.01 -27.09
N ASN A 488 11.55 17.63 -25.91
CA ASN A 488 10.55 17.43 -24.85
C ASN A 488 10.36 15.96 -24.46
N SER A 489 11.43 15.32 -24.00
CA SER A 489 11.34 13.93 -23.57
C SER A 489 10.52 13.77 -22.29
N ALA A 490 9.71 12.72 -22.20
CA ALA A 490 9.08 12.26 -20.97
C ALA A 490 9.40 10.78 -20.76
N ILE A 491 9.41 10.33 -19.50
CA ILE A 491 9.86 8.99 -19.13
C ILE A 491 8.97 8.34 -18.06
N THR A 492 8.71 7.03 -18.20
CA THR A 492 8.03 6.24 -17.17
C THR A 492 8.62 4.83 -17.08
N ALA A 493 8.65 4.26 -15.87
CA ALA A 493 9.05 2.87 -15.68
C ALA A 493 7.85 1.94 -15.89
N LEU A 494 8.08 0.70 -16.33
CA LEU A 494 7.06 -0.32 -16.49
C LEU A 494 7.14 -1.34 -15.34
N ALA A 495 6.03 -2.02 -15.06
CA ALA A 495 5.92 -3.08 -14.05
C ALA A 495 6.94 -4.21 -14.25
N ASN A 496 7.27 -4.51 -15.50
CA ASN A 496 8.24 -5.55 -15.86
C ASN A 496 9.72 -5.12 -15.68
N GLY A 497 9.96 -3.89 -15.20
CA GLY A 497 11.29 -3.32 -14.96
C GLY A 497 11.86 -2.53 -16.14
N ASN A 498 11.23 -2.55 -17.31
CA ASN A 498 11.61 -1.71 -18.45
C ASN A 498 11.26 -0.24 -18.20
N PHE A 499 11.68 0.65 -19.09
CA PHE A 499 11.20 2.02 -19.12
C PHE A 499 10.89 2.47 -20.55
N VAL A 500 9.95 3.41 -20.67
CA VAL A 500 9.54 4.02 -21.94
C VAL A 500 9.95 5.48 -21.92
N VAL A 501 10.57 5.93 -23.00
CA VAL A 501 10.85 7.35 -23.24
C VAL A 501 10.03 7.79 -24.45
N SER A 502 9.26 8.86 -24.33
CA SER A 502 8.59 9.54 -25.45
C SER A 502 9.19 10.91 -25.70
N TRP A 503 9.13 11.40 -26.93
CA TRP A 503 9.61 12.73 -27.33
C TRP A 503 8.86 13.21 -28.59
N ASP A 504 8.94 14.50 -28.89
CA ASP A 504 8.52 15.02 -30.18
C ASP A 504 9.70 15.17 -31.15
N SER A 505 9.47 14.88 -32.43
CA SER A 505 10.52 14.91 -33.45
C SER A 505 10.12 15.71 -34.68
N ASN A 506 10.98 16.63 -35.10
CA ASN A 506 10.82 17.41 -36.32
C ASN A 506 10.97 16.55 -37.58
N ASN A 507 10.03 16.73 -38.50
CA ASN A 507 9.91 16.20 -39.85
C ASN A 507 10.07 14.68 -40.01
N GLN A 508 10.07 13.91 -38.93
CA GLN A 508 10.29 12.46 -38.97
C GLN A 508 9.14 11.71 -39.67
N ASP A 509 7.90 12.16 -39.50
CA ASP A 509 6.73 11.63 -40.20
C ASP A 509 6.43 12.36 -41.54
N GLY A 510 7.27 13.35 -41.88
CA GLY A 510 7.16 14.16 -43.10
C GLY A 510 6.39 15.47 -42.97
N ASN A 511 5.92 15.85 -41.77
CA ASN A 511 5.15 17.09 -41.57
C ASN A 511 5.30 17.70 -40.15
N ASN A 512 6.09 18.76 -40.00
CA ASN A 512 6.33 19.44 -38.70
C ASN A 512 6.72 18.45 -37.59
N LYS A 513 6.08 18.45 -36.41
CA LYS A 513 6.43 17.55 -35.29
C LYS A 513 5.46 16.38 -35.19
N GLY A 514 6.00 15.19 -34.95
CA GLY A 514 5.24 14.00 -34.55
C GLY A 514 5.75 13.44 -33.20
N ILE A 515 4.96 12.57 -32.57
CA ILE A 515 5.28 11.95 -31.28
C ILE A 515 5.83 10.54 -31.48
N PHE A 516 6.98 10.29 -30.87
CA PHE A 516 7.66 9.00 -30.92
C PHE A 516 7.97 8.50 -29.51
N ALA A 517 8.17 7.19 -29.40
CA ALA A 517 8.66 6.60 -28.16
C ALA A 517 9.56 5.41 -28.42
N ARG A 518 10.28 4.98 -27.39
CA ARG A 518 11.10 3.76 -27.42
C ARG A 518 11.16 3.12 -26.04
N ILE A 519 11.16 1.80 -26.04
CA ILE A 519 11.19 0.98 -24.83
C ILE A 519 12.61 0.48 -24.62
N PHE A 520 13.08 0.56 -23.38
CA PHE A 520 14.41 0.16 -22.96
C PHE A 520 14.34 -0.85 -21.82
N ASN A 521 15.29 -1.78 -21.82
CA ASN A 521 15.56 -2.64 -20.68
C ASN A 521 16.11 -1.79 -19.51
N PRO A 522 16.01 -2.26 -18.26
CA PRO A 522 16.52 -1.54 -17.08
C PRO A 522 18.03 -1.26 -17.06
N ASP A 523 18.80 -1.82 -18.01
CA ASP A 523 20.24 -1.53 -18.21
C ASP A 523 20.51 -0.44 -19.26
N GLY A 524 19.46 0.15 -19.85
CA GLY A 524 19.55 1.19 -20.88
C GLY A 524 19.70 0.66 -22.30
N THR A 525 19.67 -0.66 -22.51
CA THR A 525 19.65 -1.23 -23.87
C THR A 525 18.26 -1.13 -24.48
N PRO A 526 18.12 -0.73 -25.76
CA PRO A 526 16.81 -0.58 -26.39
C PRO A 526 16.16 -1.94 -26.66
N GLN A 527 14.92 -2.12 -26.20
CA GLN A 527 14.08 -3.28 -26.52
C GLN A 527 13.40 -3.12 -27.89
N THR A 528 13.01 -1.90 -28.25
CA THR A 528 12.31 -1.61 -29.50
C THR A 528 13.11 -0.66 -30.40
N GLY A 529 12.67 -0.52 -31.65
CA GLY A 529 12.96 0.69 -32.44
C GLY A 529 12.09 1.87 -32.00
N GLU A 530 12.17 2.98 -32.73
CA GLU A 530 11.25 4.11 -32.54
C GLU A 530 9.83 3.72 -32.95
N LEU A 531 8.89 3.98 -32.06
CA LEU A 531 7.48 3.69 -32.20
C LEU A 531 6.74 5.01 -32.51
N PRO A 532 6.01 5.11 -33.64
CA PRO A 532 5.13 6.24 -33.87
C PRO A 532 3.92 6.16 -32.92
N ILE A 533 3.75 7.18 -32.08
CA ILE A 533 2.68 7.23 -31.08
C ILE A 533 1.41 7.75 -31.73
N ASN A 534 1.49 8.92 -32.37
CA ASN A 534 0.41 9.50 -33.15
C ASN A 534 0.25 8.76 -34.49
N THR A 535 -0.99 8.72 -34.96
CA THR A 535 -1.40 8.34 -36.31
C THR A 535 -1.85 9.54 -37.12
N THR A 536 -2.25 10.64 -36.47
CA THR A 536 -2.52 11.93 -37.11
C THR A 536 -1.20 12.65 -37.35
N THR A 537 -0.89 12.95 -38.62
CA THR A 537 0.37 13.58 -39.03
C THR A 537 0.16 14.92 -39.73
N ASP A 538 -1.04 15.51 -39.63
CA ASP A 538 -1.26 16.85 -40.17
C ASP A 538 -0.84 17.89 -39.13
N LYS A 539 -0.18 18.96 -39.58
CA LYS A 539 0.38 20.01 -38.73
C LYS A 539 1.31 19.45 -37.63
N ARG A 540 1.22 19.97 -36.39
CA ARG A 540 2.18 19.74 -35.31
C ARG A 540 1.53 18.94 -34.18
N GLN A 541 2.19 17.89 -33.74
CA GLN A 541 1.95 17.15 -32.50
C GLN A 541 3.19 17.29 -31.59
N ASP A 542 3.04 17.79 -30.37
CA ASP A 542 4.17 18.07 -29.47
C ASP A 542 3.81 17.90 -27.98
N LEU A 543 4.81 18.07 -27.10
CA LEU A 543 4.69 17.97 -25.64
C LEU A 543 4.08 16.63 -25.15
N PRO A 544 4.71 15.49 -25.43
CA PRO A 544 4.21 14.21 -24.95
C PRO A 544 4.45 14.03 -23.45
N THR A 545 3.45 13.52 -22.74
CA THR A 545 3.56 13.02 -21.38
C THR A 545 3.07 11.58 -21.31
N LEU A 546 3.55 10.78 -20.35
CA LEU A 546 3.18 9.37 -20.26
C LEU A 546 3.19 8.83 -18.83
N THR A 547 2.42 7.79 -18.60
CA THR A 547 2.41 7.05 -17.33
C THR A 547 2.16 5.55 -17.57
N ALA A 548 2.77 4.70 -16.74
CA ALA A 548 2.47 3.28 -16.70
C ALA A 548 1.22 3.00 -15.88
N LEU A 549 0.40 2.06 -16.36
CA LEU A 549 -0.85 1.65 -15.74
C LEU A 549 -0.66 0.35 -14.93
N ALA A 550 -1.48 0.16 -13.89
CA ALA A 550 -1.41 -1.01 -13.01
C ALA A 550 -1.63 -2.36 -13.73
N ASN A 551 -2.32 -2.35 -14.87
CA ASN A 551 -2.52 -3.53 -15.71
C ASN A 551 -1.32 -3.88 -16.61
N GLY A 552 -0.20 -3.14 -16.50
CA GLY A 552 1.02 -3.35 -17.28
C GLY A 552 1.08 -2.59 -18.61
N ASN A 553 0.02 -1.89 -19.00
CA ASN A 553 0.03 -1.00 -20.16
C ASN A 553 0.72 0.33 -19.83
N PHE A 554 0.97 1.15 -20.86
CA PHE A 554 1.28 2.57 -20.68
C PHE A 554 0.39 3.42 -21.57
N VAL A 555 0.16 4.65 -21.16
CA VAL A 555 -0.61 5.65 -21.90
C VAL A 555 0.27 6.86 -22.16
N VAL A 556 0.23 7.37 -23.39
CA VAL A 556 0.90 8.61 -23.80
C VAL A 556 -0.19 9.63 -24.13
N ALA A 557 -0.08 10.84 -23.61
CA ALA A 557 -0.91 12.00 -23.93
C ALA A 557 -0.04 13.08 -24.62
N TRP A 558 -0.62 13.87 -25.51
CA TRP A 558 0.08 14.94 -26.25
C TRP A 558 -0.90 16.00 -26.73
N GLN A 559 -0.40 17.16 -27.13
CA GLN A 559 -1.21 18.19 -27.79
C GLN A 559 -1.09 18.09 -29.32
N SER A 560 -2.17 18.37 -30.05
CA SER A 560 -2.25 18.23 -31.50
C SER A 560 -2.96 19.42 -32.14
N ASN A 561 -2.32 20.06 -33.12
CA ASN A 561 -2.86 21.24 -33.79
C ASN A 561 -3.89 20.87 -34.87
N GLY A 562 -5.12 21.34 -34.70
CA GLY A 562 -6.20 21.31 -35.67
C GLY A 562 -6.85 19.95 -35.88
N GLN A 563 -6.55 18.98 -35.03
CA GLN A 563 -7.12 17.64 -35.12
C GLN A 563 -8.60 17.60 -34.70
N ASP A 564 -9.02 18.48 -33.80
CA ASP A 564 -10.42 18.64 -33.36
C ASP A 564 -11.21 19.64 -34.23
N GLY A 565 -10.52 20.30 -35.17
CA GLY A 565 -11.09 21.31 -36.06
C GLY A 565 -10.77 22.77 -35.67
N ASP A 566 -10.05 23.02 -34.57
CA ASP A 566 -9.64 24.37 -34.15
C ASP A 566 -8.10 24.49 -33.94
N LYS A 567 -7.65 25.04 -32.80
CA LYS A 567 -6.24 25.20 -32.42
C LYS A 567 -5.71 23.89 -31.84
N GLN A 568 -5.15 23.88 -30.63
CA GLN A 568 -4.54 22.72 -30.02
C GLN A 568 -5.61 21.94 -29.25
N GLY A 569 -5.66 20.62 -29.45
CA GLY A 569 -6.48 19.70 -28.64
C GLY A 569 -5.59 18.65 -27.96
N ILE A 570 -6.09 18.00 -26.91
CA ILE A 570 -5.37 16.96 -26.16
C ILE A 570 -5.81 15.57 -26.60
N TYR A 571 -4.83 14.75 -26.96
CA TYR A 571 -5.03 13.40 -27.44
C TYR A 571 -4.20 12.41 -26.64
N GLY A 572 -4.59 11.14 -26.68
CA GLY A 572 -3.84 10.09 -26.02
C GLY A 572 -3.99 8.73 -26.68
N ARG A 573 -3.11 7.79 -26.33
CA ARG A 573 -3.16 6.42 -26.85
C ARG A 573 -2.53 5.44 -25.88
N ILE A 574 -3.12 4.25 -25.80
CA ILE A 574 -2.71 3.20 -24.87
C ILE A 574 -1.95 2.11 -25.62
N PHE A 575 -0.87 1.62 -25.02
CA PHE A 575 0.01 0.58 -25.54
C PHE A 575 0.26 -0.47 -24.46
N ASP A 576 0.51 -1.71 -24.87
CA ASP A 576 1.03 -2.72 -23.95
C ASP A 576 2.53 -2.53 -23.67
N ALA A 577 3.08 -3.31 -22.75
CA ALA A 577 4.50 -3.25 -22.37
C ALA A 577 5.49 -3.57 -23.51
N ASP A 578 5.02 -4.13 -24.63
CA ASP A 578 5.82 -4.41 -25.83
C ASP A 578 5.70 -3.31 -26.90
N GLY A 579 4.90 -2.27 -26.63
CA GLY A 579 4.70 -1.13 -27.52
C GLY A 579 3.63 -1.37 -28.59
N VAL A 580 2.77 -2.38 -28.43
CA VAL A 580 1.64 -2.61 -29.32
C VAL A 580 0.45 -1.78 -28.86
N ALA A 581 -0.08 -0.96 -29.76
CA ALA A 581 -1.23 -0.11 -29.48
C ALA A 581 -2.48 -0.93 -29.16
N GLN A 582 -3.08 -0.66 -28.00
CA GLN A 582 -4.33 -1.25 -27.54
C GLN A 582 -5.55 -0.43 -27.98
N THR A 583 -5.34 0.85 -28.30
CA THR A 583 -6.39 1.78 -28.77
C THR A 583 -5.99 2.51 -30.05
N GLY A 584 -6.98 3.13 -30.70
CA GLY A 584 -6.73 4.28 -31.58
C GLY A 584 -6.39 5.53 -30.76
N GLU A 585 -6.26 6.67 -31.44
CA GLU A 585 -6.16 7.97 -30.75
C GLU A 585 -7.47 8.28 -30.03
N LEU A 586 -7.33 8.60 -28.74
CA LEU A 586 -8.39 9.01 -27.84
C LEU A 586 -8.44 10.54 -27.83
N SER A 587 -9.63 11.11 -27.95
CA SER A 587 -9.85 12.52 -27.63
C SER A 587 -9.97 12.66 -26.12
N ILE A 588 -8.98 13.32 -25.51
CA ILE A 588 -8.94 13.51 -24.06
C ILE A 588 -9.87 14.65 -23.66
N ASN A 589 -9.72 15.81 -24.31
CA ASN A 589 -10.67 16.90 -24.24
C ASN A 589 -11.90 16.67 -25.14
N THR A 590 -12.95 17.38 -24.80
CA THR A 590 -14.25 17.52 -25.45
C THR A 590 -14.57 18.99 -25.75
N THR A 591 -14.00 19.92 -24.97
CA THR A 591 -13.95 21.34 -25.30
C THR A 591 -12.97 21.55 -26.44
N THR A 592 -13.40 22.14 -27.56
CA THR A 592 -12.59 22.30 -28.79
C THR A 592 -12.44 23.75 -29.22
N ASN A 593 -12.94 24.71 -28.44
CA ASN A 593 -12.83 26.12 -28.79
C ASN A 593 -11.52 26.65 -28.25
N ASP A 594 -10.75 27.35 -29.09
CA ASP A 594 -9.43 27.87 -28.74
C ASP A 594 -8.46 26.74 -28.33
N SER A 595 -7.33 27.08 -27.68
CA SER A 595 -6.25 26.13 -27.38
C SER A 595 -6.49 25.31 -26.09
N GLN A 596 -6.22 24.01 -26.16
CA GLN A 596 -5.99 23.12 -25.02
C GLN A 596 -4.54 22.59 -25.12
N GLU A 597 -3.72 22.89 -24.12
CA GLU A 597 -2.25 22.76 -24.20
C GLU A 597 -1.65 22.14 -22.93
N ALA A 598 -0.37 21.74 -23.02
CA ALA A 598 0.45 21.25 -21.90
C ALA A 598 -0.20 20.12 -21.05
N PRO A 599 -0.51 18.95 -21.66
CA PRO A 599 -1.15 17.88 -20.93
C PRO A 599 -0.21 17.22 -19.93
N THR A 600 -0.66 16.98 -18.70
CA THR A 600 0.02 16.12 -17.74
C THR A 600 -0.84 14.93 -17.35
N ILE A 601 -0.21 13.82 -16.97
CA ILE A 601 -0.89 12.53 -16.80
C ILE A 601 -0.33 11.77 -15.60
N ALA A 602 -1.22 11.16 -14.82
CA ALA A 602 -0.84 10.27 -13.74
C ALA A 602 -1.78 9.07 -13.62
N ALA A 603 -1.19 7.89 -13.38
CA ALA A 603 -1.93 6.72 -12.96
C ALA A 603 -2.41 6.89 -11.52
N LEU A 604 -3.67 6.51 -11.29
CA LEU A 604 -4.31 6.53 -9.99
C LEU A 604 -4.29 5.12 -9.38
N THR A 605 -4.38 5.07 -8.06
CA THR A 605 -4.22 3.82 -7.29
C THR A 605 -5.39 2.85 -7.46
N ASP A 606 -6.54 3.31 -7.97
CA ASP A 606 -7.67 2.47 -8.38
C ASP A 606 -7.51 1.86 -9.79
N GLY A 607 -6.36 2.06 -10.44
CA GLY A 607 -6.06 1.57 -11.79
C GLY A 607 -6.56 2.48 -12.91
N SER A 608 -7.28 3.56 -12.60
CA SER A 608 -7.63 4.61 -13.57
C SER A 608 -6.45 5.56 -13.83
N PHE A 609 -6.59 6.50 -14.76
CA PHE A 609 -5.64 7.59 -14.94
C PHE A 609 -6.36 8.94 -15.06
N LEU A 610 -5.67 10.00 -14.65
CA LEU A 610 -6.10 11.39 -14.77
C LEU A 610 -5.21 12.09 -15.79
N VAL A 611 -5.83 12.86 -16.69
CA VAL A 611 -5.12 13.83 -17.54
C VAL A 611 -5.59 15.22 -17.14
N THR A 612 -4.66 16.16 -16.95
CA THR A 612 -4.94 17.59 -16.78
C THR A 612 -4.26 18.42 -17.86
N TRP A 613 -4.81 19.59 -18.17
CA TRP A 613 -4.30 20.48 -19.22
C TRP A 613 -4.74 21.92 -18.98
N ASP A 614 -4.08 22.83 -19.70
CA ASP A 614 -4.43 24.25 -19.73
C ASP A 614 -5.46 24.49 -20.84
N SER A 615 -6.54 25.20 -20.56
CA SER A 615 -7.60 25.47 -21.53
C SER A 615 -7.91 26.95 -21.67
N GLU A 616 -7.74 27.48 -22.89
CA GLU A 616 -7.96 28.88 -23.20
C GLU A 616 -9.45 29.25 -23.09
N GLY A 617 -9.78 30.20 -22.21
CA GLY A 617 -11.14 30.79 -22.13
C GLY A 617 -12.26 29.92 -21.54
N GLN A 618 -11.99 28.68 -21.11
CA GLN A 618 -13.04 27.73 -20.71
C GLN A 618 -13.81 28.14 -19.45
N ASP A 619 -13.15 28.74 -18.46
CA ASP A 619 -13.76 29.24 -17.21
C ASP A 619 -14.00 30.77 -17.20
N GLY A 620 -13.78 31.42 -18.35
CA GLY A 620 -13.83 32.87 -18.51
C GLY A 620 -12.54 33.61 -18.16
N SER A 621 -11.52 32.93 -17.66
CA SER A 621 -10.15 33.43 -17.54
C SER A 621 -9.40 33.34 -18.88
N ARG A 622 -8.09 33.64 -18.90
CA ARG A 622 -7.26 33.39 -20.08
C ARG A 622 -6.94 31.91 -20.22
N ASN A 623 -6.43 31.27 -19.17
CA ASN A 623 -6.12 29.84 -19.11
C ASN A 623 -6.77 29.26 -17.85
N ALA A 624 -7.57 28.22 -18.03
CA ALA A 624 -8.14 27.40 -16.96
C ALA A 624 -7.34 26.11 -16.81
N VAL A 625 -7.24 25.55 -15.61
CA VAL A 625 -6.69 24.20 -15.40
C VAL A 625 -7.82 23.17 -15.29
N ILE A 626 -7.88 22.25 -16.25
CA ILE A 626 -8.97 21.29 -16.44
C ILE A 626 -8.45 19.87 -16.31
N GLY A 627 -9.28 18.95 -15.84
CA GLY A 627 -8.95 17.54 -15.74
C GLY A 627 -10.07 16.61 -16.23
N ARG A 628 -9.69 15.38 -16.57
CA ARG A 628 -10.63 14.29 -16.88
C ARG A 628 -10.05 12.93 -16.56
N ARG A 629 -10.88 12.07 -15.95
CA ARG A 629 -10.50 10.71 -15.55
C ARG A 629 -10.91 9.67 -16.58
N PHE A 630 -10.08 8.66 -16.73
CA PHE A 630 -10.27 7.55 -17.66
C PHE A 630 -9.96 6.22 -17.00
N ALA A 631 -10.72 5.18 -17.34
CA ALA A 631 -10.41 3.81 -16.99
C ALA A 631 -9.13 3.37 -17.70
N SER A 632 -8.51 2.28 -17.21
CA SER A 632 -7.29 1.70 -17.79
C SER A 632 -7.37 1.30 -19.28
N ASN A 633 -8.58 1.20 -19.82
CA ASN A 633 -8.86 0.93 -21.23
C ASN A 633 -9.16 2.18 -22.08
N GLY A 634 -9.05 3.38 -21.50
CA GLY A 634 -9.31 4.66 -22.18
C GLY A 634 -10.77 5.10 -22.20
N THR A 635 -11.68 4.38 -21.51
CA THR A 635 -13.07 4.83 -21.37
C THR A 635 -13.13 6.02 -20.39
N PRO A 636 -13.74 7.17 -20.74
CA PRO A 636 -13.88 8.28 -19.81
C PRO A 636 -14.79 7.89 -18.63
N LEU A 637 -14.29 8.14 -17.41
CA LEU A 637 -15.02 7.92 -16.16
C LEU A 637 -15.75 9.18 -15.71
N THR A 638 -15.29 10.35 -16.15
CA THR A 638 -15.88 11.66 -15.85
C THR A 638 -16.06 12.47 -17.13
N ASP A 639 -16.92 13.49 -17.04
CA ASP A 639 -16.83 14.66 -17.91
C ASP A 639 -15.58 15.47 -17.55
N GLU A 640 -15.27 16.51 -18.34
CA GLU A 640 -14.27 17.51 -17.96
C GLU A 640 -14.69 18.22 -16.66
N PHE A 641 -13.74 18.41 -15.76
CA PHE A 641 -13.96 19.14 -14.52
C PHE A 641 -12.82 20.12 -14.24
N GLN A 642 -13.17 21.23 -13.60
CA GLN A 642 -12.22 22.26 -13.21
C GLN A 642 -11.35 21.77 -12.04
N ILE A 643 -10.03 21.98 -12.13
CA ILE A 643 -9.10 21.64 -11.04
C ILE A 643 -9.06 22.73 -9.97
N ASN A 644 -8.99 23.99 -10.40
CA ASN A 644 -8.96 25.17 -9.54
C ASN A 644 -10.38 25.67 -9.21
N THR A 645 -10.50 26.41 -8.12
CA THR A 645 -11.66 27.23 -7.76
C THR A 645 -11.45 28.72 -8.04
N TYR A 646 -10.20 29.21 -8.06
CA TYR A 646 -9.90 30.59 -8.42
C TYR A 646 -9.77 30.76 -9.94
N THR A 647 -10.72 31.45 -10.58
CA THR A 647 -10.83 31.55 -12.06
C THR A 647 -10.57 32.97 -12.60
N THR A 648 -9.78 33.78 -11.90
CA THR A 648 -9.44 35.15 -12.31
C THR A 648 -7.98 35.20 -12.76
N GLU A 649 -7.67 35.85 -13.88
CA GLU A 649 -6.31 35.76 -14.50
C GLU A 649 -5.96 34.30 -14.88
N PRO A 650 -4.87 34.03 -15.62
CA PRO A 650 -4.49 32.67 -16.04
C PRO A 650 -4.06 31.78 -14.86
N GLN A 651 -4.37 30.49 -14.99
CA GLN A 651 -3.79 29.37 -14.28
C GLN A 651 -3.26 28.35 -15.30
N ASP A 652 -2.05 27.83 -15.08
CA ASP A 652 -1.32 27.01 -16.05
C ASP A 652 -0.29 26.07 -15.38
N THR A 653 0.36 25.22 -16.18
CA THR A 653 1.46 24.33 -15.77
C THR A 653 1.09 23.39 -14.62
N THR A 654 0.21 22.43 -14.91
CA THR A 654 -0.23 21.44 -13.90
C THR A 654 0.80 20.34 -13.65
N ALA A 655 0.87 19.81 -12.42
CA ALA A 655 1.55 18.54 -12.12
C ALA A 655 0.71 17.71 -11.15
N ILE A 656 0.78 16.37 -11.28
CA ILE A 656 -0.13 15.44 -10.59
C ILE A 656 0.67 14.41 -9.79
N SER A 657 0.29 14.18 -8.54
CA SER A 657 0.74 13.01 -7.76
C SER A 657 -0.46 12.26 -7.20
N SER A 658 -0.50 10.94 -7.42
CA SER A 658 -1.43 10.07 -6.69
C SER A 658 -0.99 9.95 -5.22
N LEU A 659 -1.93 9.66 -4.34
CA LEU A 659 -1.70 9.47 -2.92
C LEU A 659 -2.00 8.02 -2.50
N ALA A 660 -1.37 7.60 -1.40
CA ALA A 660 -1.52 6.27 -0.82
C ALA A 660 -2.95 5.93 -0.38
N ASP A 661 -3.80 6.94 -0.17
CA ASP A 661 -5.17 6.80 0.33
C ASP A 661 -6.23 6.67 -0.79
N GLY A 662 -5.81 6.59 -2.05
CA GLY A 662 -6.76 6.57 -3.18
C GLY A 662 -6.90 7.92 -3.88
N GLY A 663 -6.62 9.02 -3.18
CA GLY A 663 -6.73 10.37 -3.71
C GLY A 663 -5.55 10.79 -4.58
N PHE A 664 -5.54 12.07 -4.95
CA PHE A 664 -4.45 12.69 -5.69
C PHE A 664 -4.32 14.18 -5.34
N VAL A 665 -3.17 14.76 -5.63
CA VAL A 665 -2.91 16.20 -5.53
C VAL A 665 -2.55 16.70 -6.92
N VAL A 666 -3.15 17.84 -7.30
CA VAL A 666 -2.73 18.60 -8.47
C VAL A 666 -2.13 19.91 -8.01
N THR A 667 -0.98 20.29 -8.55
CA THR A 667 -0.35 21.60 -8.37
C THR A 667 -0.38 22.39 -9.67
N TRP A 668 -0.41 23.72 -9.60
CA TRP A 668 -0.41 24.61 -10.77
C TRP A 668 0.18 25.98 -10.43
N GLU A 669 0.50 26.76 -11.46
CA GLU A 669 0.85 28.16 -11.37
C GLU A 669 -0.40 29.03 -11.46
N SER A 670 -0.46 30.10 -10.65
CA SER A 670 -1.57 31.03 -10.69
C SER A 670 -1.09 32.47 -10.60
N TRP A 671 -1.54 33.31 -11.55
CA TRP A 671 -1.18 34.71 -11.56
C TRP A 671 -2.05 35.53 -10.60
N ARG A 672 -1.43 36.22 -9.64
CA ARG A 672 -2.06 37.21 -8.73
C ARG A 672 -3.13 36.68 -7.77
N GLN A 673 -3.28 35.36 -7.63
CA GLN A 673 -4.28 34.78 -6.73
C GLN A 673 -4.08 35.17 -5.26
N ASP A 674 -2.83 35.33 -4.83
CA ASP A 674 -2.43 35.84 -3.50
C ASP A 674 -2.56 37.36 -3.34
N GLY A 675 -3.00 38.07 -4.40
CA GLY A 675 -3.04 39.53 -4.47
C GLY A 675 -1.70 40.19 -4.84
N SER A 676 -0.68 39.41 -5.18
CA SER A 676 0.58 39.89 -5.73
C SER A 676 0.42 40.31 -7.21
N VAL A 677 1.52 40.73 -7.83
CA VAL A 677 1.59 41.00 -9.27
C VAL A 677 2.32 39.89 -10.04
N GLN A 678 2.57 38.76 -9.39
CA GLN A 678 3.49 37.69 -9.80
C GLN A 678 2.79 36.32 -9.77
N ASN A 679 3.47 35.30 -10.32
CA ASN A 679 3.03 33.91 -10.23
C ASN A 679 3.39 33.31 -8.85
N SER A 680 2.46 32.53 -8.32
CA SER A 680 2.65 31.69 -7.13
C SER A 680 2.17 30.27 -7.44
N VAL A 681 2.67 29.28 -6.70
CA VAL A 681 2.34 27.87 -6.85
C VAL A 681 1.24 27.47 -5.87
N TYR A 682 0.21 26.81 -6.39
CA TYR A 682 -0.95 26.35 -5.65
C TYR A 682 -1.12 24.85 -5.80
N GLY A 683 -1.94 24.27 -4.92
CA GLY A 683 -2.39 22.89 -5.05
C GLY A 683 -3.79 22.65 -4.50
N GLN A 684 -4.39 21.55 -4.94
CA GLN A 684 -5.68 21.02 -4.49
C GLN A 684 -5.55 19.51 -4.32
N ARG A 685 -5.99 19.02 -3.16
CA ARG A 685 -6.14 17.58 -2.94
C ARG A 685 -7.53 17.14 -3.34
N PHE A 686 -7.63 15.98 -3.96
CA PHE A 686 -8.86 15.32 -4.35
C PHE A 686 -8.94 13.94 -3.68
N ASP A 687 -10.17 13.49 -3.40
CA ASP A 687 -10.43 12.11 -2.97
C ASP A 687 -10.33 11.13 -4.16
N SER A 688 -10.49 9.83 -3.88
CA SER A 688 -10.47 8.78 -4.91
C SER A 688 -11.56 8.90 -5.98
N GLN A 689 -12.59 9.70 -5.74
CA GLN A 689 -13.69 9.95 -6.66
C GLN A 689 -13.43 11.21 -7.51
N GLY A 690 -12.41 12.01 -7.18
CA GLY A 690 -12.12 13.27 -7.83
C GLY A 690 -12.87 14.46 -7.24
N ASN A 691 -13.42 14.35 -6.02
CA ASN A 691 -13.98 15.50 -5.32
C ASN A 691 -12.87 16.26 -4.58
N PRO A 692 -12.88 17.60 -4.59
CA PRO A 692 -11.89 18.39 -3.86
C PRO A 692 -12.08 18.21 -2.35
N VAL A 693 -11.00 17.86 -1.66
CA VAL A 693 -10.97 17.68 -0.21
C VAL A 693 -10.53 18.99 0.46
N ALA A 694 -11.27 19.42 1.48
CA ALA A 694 -10.95 20.60 2.25
C ALA A 694 -9.58 20.46 2.95
N ASN A 695 -8.76 21.50 2.86
CA ASN A 695 -7.53 21.62 3.65
C ASN A 695 -7.76 22.59 4.82
N ASN A 696 -7.13 22.34 5.96
CA ASN A 696 -7.20 23.22 7.13
C ASN A 696 -6.19 24.39 7.07
N ASN A 697 -5.39 24.46 6.01
CA ASN A 697 -4.28 25.42 5.83
C ASN A 697 -4.67 26.54 4.85
N ALA A 698 -5.83 27.14 5.10
CA ALA A 698 -6.30 28.30 4.35
C ALA A 698 -5.28 29.45 4.41
N LEU A 699 -5.11 30.13 3.28
CA LEU A 699 -4.26 31.30 3.10
C LEU A 699 -4.32 32.31 4.26
N PRO A 700 -3.18 32.88 4.70
CA PRO A 700 -3.15 34.01 5.63
C PRO A 700 -3.81 35.28 5.07
N THR A 701 -3.95 35.37 3.74
CA THR A 701 -4.57 36.47 3.02
C THR A 701 -5.99 36.06 2.66
N GLY A 702 -7.00 36.77 3.18
CA GLY A 702 -8.42 36.42 3.11
C GLY A 702 -9.08 36.46 1.72
N ASN A 703 -8.47 35.79 0.74
CA ASN A 703 -8.91 35.65 -0.64
C ASN A 703 -8.97 34.19 -1.11
N ALA A 704 -8.79 33.21 -0.20
CA ALA A 704 -9.03 31.80 -0.50
C ALA A 704 -10.51 31.59 -0.85
N GLN A 705 -10.79 31.41 -2.14
CA GLN A 705 -12.01 30.74 -2.56
C GLN A 705 -11.68 29.24 -2.55
N GLY A 706 -12.54 28.41 -1.94
CA GLY A 706 -12.44 26.96 -2.07
C GLY A 706 -11.42 26.23 -1.18
N ASN A 707 -10.98 25.07 -1.66
CA ASN A 707 -10.18 24.06 -0.93
C ASN A 707 -8.69 24.06 -1.35
N GLU A 708 -8.23 25.12 -2.03
CA GLU A 708 -6.87 25.27 -2.54
C GLU A 708 -5.90 25.69 -1.43
N PHE A 709 -4.63 25.33 -1.55
CA PHE A 709 -3.55 25.76 -0.66
C PHE A 709 -2.36 26.28 -1.45
N VAL A 710 -1.63 27.21 -0.85
CA VAL A 710 -0.38 27.73 -1.42
C VAL A 710 0.77 26.80 -1.06
N ILE A 711 1.64 26.55 -2.03
CA ILE A 711 2.86 25.76 -1.87
C ILE A 711 4.02 26.63 -1.38
N ASN A 712 4.26 27.77 -2.04
CA ASN A 712 5.36 28.67 -1.73
C ASN A 712 4.98 29.68 -0.62
N THR A 713 5.86 29.85 0.37
CA THR A 713 5.78 30.95 1.33
C THR A 713 6.39 32.26 0.83
N THR A 714 7.27 32.21 -0.19
CA THR A 714 7.89 33.40 -0.78
C THR A 714 6.95 34.06 -1.79
N LEU A 715 6.59 35.31 -1.53
CA LEU A 715 5.63 36.09 -2.33
C LEU A 715 6.29 37.15 -3.21
N VAL A 716 7.62 37.08 -3.39
CA VAL A 716 8.39 38.06 -4.17
C VAL A 716 9.02 37.36 -5.37
N ASN A 717 8.78 37.94 -6.54
CA ASN A 717 9.06 37.41 -7.87
C ASN A 717 8.29 36.13 -8.19
N ASN A 718 8.32 35.73 -9.45
CA ASN A 718 7.55 34.58 -9.91
C ASN A 718 8.08 33.27 -9.31
N GLN A 719 7.14 32.39 -9.02
CA GLN A 719 7.34 30.99 -8.69
C GLN A 719 6.67 30.17 -9.79
N ASP A 720 7.45 29.39 -10.54
CA ASP A 720 6.99 28.70 -11.75
C ASP A 720 7.49 27.24 -11.79
N ASP A 721 7.02 26.47 -12.76
CA ASP A 721 7.42 25.09 -13.08
C ASP A 721 7.28 24.11 -11.89
N PRO A 722 6.10 24.00 -11.25
CA PRO A 722 5.92 23.10 -10.12
C PRO A 722 5.90 21.63 -10.56
N GLN A 723 6.69 20.80 -9.90
CA GLN A 723 6.63 19.33 -10.02
C GLN A 723 6.39 18.69 -8.65
N ILE A 724 5.72 17.53 -8.62
CA ILE A 724 5.29 16.86 -7.38
C ILE A 724 5.63 15.37 -7.39
N ALA A 725 6.07 14.85 -6.24
CA ALA A 725 6.23 13.41 -6.02
C ALA A 725 5.63 12.96 -4.69
N PRO A 726 5.12 11.71 -4.61
CA PRO A 726 4.58 11.14 -3.38
C PRO A 726 5.71 10.78 -2.40
N LEU A 727 5.38 10.77 -1.10
CA LEU A 727 6.27 10.32 -0.03
C LEU A 727 5.72 9.02 0.60
N GLY A 728 6.61 8.13 1.05
CA GLY A 728 6.22 6.85 1.67
C GLY A 728 5.38 6.97 2.94
N ASN A 729 5.35 8.13 3.59
CA ASN A 729 4.49 8.41 4.74
C ASN A 729 3.05 8.82 4.35
N GLY A 730 2.70 8.78 3.06
CA GLY A 730 1.41 9.24 2.53
C GLY A 730 1.35 10.74 2.23
N GLY A 731 2.41 11.49 2.52
CA GLY A 731 2.58 12.89 2.13
C GLY A 731 3.06 13.07 0.69
N PHE A 732 3.52 14.27 0.37
CA PHE A 732 4.08 14.62 -0.93
C PHE A 732 5.15 15.71 -0.82
N MET A 733 6.00 15.85 -1.82
CA MET A 733 6.98 16.92 -1.93
C MET A 733 6.82 17.64 -3.26
N VAL A 734 6.79 18.97 -3.21
CA VAL A 734 6.68 19.83 -4.40
C VAL A 734 8.01 20.54 -4.60
N VAL A 735 8.50 20.61 -5.83
CA VAL A 735 9.66 21.39 -6.27
C VAL A 735 9.22 22.44 -7.27
N TRP A 736 9.87 23.59 -7.30
CA TRP A 736 9.57 24.66 -8.26
C TRP A 736 10.80 25.56 -8.49
N LYS A 737 10.73 26.38 -9.54
CA LYS A 737 11.71 27.43 -9.83
C LYS A 737 11.26 28.73 -9.17
N SER A 738 12.19 29.41 -8.49
CA SER A 738 11.96 30.72 -7.87
C SER A 738 12.94 31.77 -8.42
N ILE A 739 12.42 32.95 -8.77
CA ILE A 739 13.23 34.04 -9.34
C ILE A 739 13.85 34.90 -8.21
N ASN A 740 15.18 35.06 -8.22
CA ASN A 740 15.97 35.91 -7.33
C ASN A 740 15.84 35.63 -5.82
N GLN A 741 15.36 34.44 -5.42
CA GLN A 741 15.21 34.10 -4.00
C GLN A 741 16.54 33.75 -3.31
N ASP A 742 17.52 33.22 -4.05
CA ASP A 742 18.86 32.93 -3.54
C ASP A 742 19.82 34.12 -3.64
N GLY A 743 19.33 35.24 -4.18
CA GLY A 743 20.10 36.46 -4.41
C GLY A 743 20.71 36.56 -5.81
N ASP A 744 20.48 35.58 -6.68
CA ASP A 744 20.84 35.59 -8.11
C ASP A 744 19.68 35.04 -8.98
N SER A 745 19.80 35.12 -10.30
CA SER A 745 18.78 34.83 -11.32
C SER A 745 17.62 33.90 -10.90
N ASN A 746 17.76 32.57 -11.01
CA ASN A 746 16.71 31.59 -10.73
C ASN A 746 17.29 30.46 -9.88
N GLY A 747 16.60 30.06 -8.82
CA GLY A 747 16.97 28.91 -7.97
C GLY A 747 15.87 27.84 -7.91
N ILE A 748 16.23 26.63 -7.49
CA ILE A 748 15.31 25.50 -7.31
C ILE A 748 14.94 25.37 -5.84
N TYR A 749 13.64 25.35 -5.54
CA TYR A 749 13.11 25.30 -4.19
C TYR A 749 12.15 24.13 -4.02
N THR A 750 11.94 23.73 -2.77
CA THR A 750 11.01 22.65 -2.44
C THR A 750 10.30 22.87 -1.11
N GLN A 751 9.11 22.27 -0.99
CA GLN A 751 8.31 22.20 0.21
C GLN A 751 7.77 20.77 0.35
N ARG A 752 8.02 20.18 1.51
CA ARG A 752 7.51 18.87 1.90
C ARG A 752 6.21 19.03 2.69
N PHE A 753 5.23 18.17 2.43
CA PHE A 753 3.95 18.09 3.13
C PHE A 753 3.78 16.69 3.70
N ASP A 754 3.74 16.58 5.04
CA ASP A 754 3.54 15.30 5.70
C ASP A 754 2.06 15.06 6.01
N LYS A 755 1.60 13.84 5.73
CA LYS A 755 0.30 13.36 6.16
C LYS A 755 0.30 13.18 7.67
N THR A 756 -0.49 13.98 8.37
CA THR A 756 -0.65 13.89 9.83
C THR A 756 -2.09 13.46 10.16
N PRO A 757 -2.30 12.28 10.74
CA PRO A 757 -3.63 11.88 11.19
C PRO A 757 -4.08 12.71 12.39
N ALA A 758 -5.38 13.04 12.44
CA ALA A 758 -6.00 13.52 13.67
C ALA A 758 -5.73 12.54 14.84
N PRO A 759 -5.74 13.00 16.10
CA PRO A 759 -5.53 12.11 17.24
C PRO A 759 -6.57 10.98 17.24
N PHE A 760 -6.09 9.73 17.16
CA PHE A 760 -6.94 8.55 17.27
C PHE A 760 -7.37 8.35 18.73
N THR A 761 -8.67 8.25 18.96
CA THR A 761 -9.24 7.75 20.21
C THR A 761 -9.88 6.40 19.94
N PRO A 762 -9.48 5.30 20.61
CA PRO A 762 -10.10 4.00 20.44
C PRO A 762 -11.60 4.08 20.68
N ILE A 763 -12.38 3.78 19.66
CA ILE A 763 -13.80 3.52 19.78
C ILE A 763 -13.90 2.01 19.66
N ASN A 764 -14.34 1.30 20.69
CA ASN A 764 -14.44 -0.17 20.67
C ASN A 764 -15.11 -0.65 19.36
N PHE A 765 -14.32 -1.05 18.36
CA PHE A 765 -14.87 -1.71 17.19
C PHE A 765 -15.04 -3.19 17.56
N LEU A 766 -16.19 -3.75 17.22
CA LEU A 766 -16.37 -5.19 17.29
C LEU A 766 -15.56 -5.80 16.15
N SER A 767 -14.69 -6.74 16.45
CA SER A 767 -13.85 -7.43 15.47
C SER A 767 -14.72 -8.10 14.39
N SER A 768 -14.40 -7.84 13.12
CA SER A 768 -15.17 -8.25 11.94
C SER A 768 -15.08 -9.75 11.62
N GLU A 769 -16.09 -10.21 10.87
CA GLU A 769 -16.40 -11.61 10.51
C GLU A 769 -15.31 -12.31 9.65
N LEU A 770 -15.05 -13.61 9.89
CA LEU A 770 -14.55 -14.51 8.84
C LEU A 770 -15.77 -15.03 8.08
N GLY A 771 -16.03 -14.50 6.87
CA GLY A 771 -17.13 -14.95 6.02
C GLY A 771 -16.93 -16.38 5.46
N PRO A 772 -17.96 -16.98 4.83
CA PRO A 772 -17.87 -18.33 4.29
C PRO A 772 -16.89 -18.46 3.13
N VAL A 773 -16.17 -19.60 3.09
CA VAL A 773 -15.32 -20.07 1.98
C VAL A 773 -16.16 -20.54 0.77
N ALA A 774 -17.34 -19.97 0.55
CA ALA A 774 -18.20 -20.33 -0.58
C ALA A 774 -19.03 -19.15 -1.11
N ASN A 775 -18.82 -18.85 -2.40
CA ASN A 775 -19.62 -17.97 -3.27
C ASN A 775 -19.77 -16.51 -2.84
N PHE A 776 -18.67 -15.75 -2.80
CA PHE A 776 -18.74 -14.27 -2.88
C PHE A 776 -18.94 -13.75 -4.33
N ASN A 777 -19.32 -14.61 -5.28
CA ASN A 777 -19.57 -14.30 -6.70
C ASN A 777 -20.84 -13.50 -7.02
N THR A 778 -21.46 -12.82 -6.05
CA THR A 778 -22.60 -11.95 -6.35
C THR A 778 -22.24 -10.50 -6.10
N ARG A 779 -22.00 -9.77 -7.20
CA ARG A 779 -22.15 -8.30 -7.33
C ARG A 779 -23.07 -7.71 -6.25
N PRO A 780 -22.67 -6.65 -5.52
CA PRO A 780 -23.62 -5.61 -5.18
C PRO A 780 -24.00 -4.94 -6.49
N ASP A 781 -25.25 -5.13 -6.90
CA ASP A 781 -25.87 -4.40 -7.99
C ASP A 781 -25.79 -2.88 -7.75
N LEU A 782 -24.92 -2.18 -8.51
CA LEU A 782 -24.85 -0.72 -8.56
C LEU A 782 -25.95 -0.09 -9.45
N SER A 783 -27.06 -0.78 -9.67
CA SER A 783 -28.29 -0.19 -10.20
C SER A 783 -29.36 -0.10 -9.12
N ASN A 784 -29.17 0.81 -8.16
CA ASN A 784 -30.22 1.69 -7.63
C ASN A 784 -29.65 2.61 -6.55
N GLY A 785 -29.67 3.91 -6.85
CA GLY A 785 -29.31 4.95 -5.90
C GLY A 785 -30.24 4.94 -4.69
N VAL A 786 -29.68 4.66 -3.52
CA VAL A 786 -30.13 5.22 -2.25
C VAL A 786 -28.87 5.60 -1.46
N VAL A 787 -28.58 6.89 -1.49
CA VAL A 787 -27.64 7.55 -0.60
C VAL A 787 -28.16 7.38 0.83
N THR A 788 -27.45 6.65 1.68
CA THR A 788 -27.55 6.89 3.12
C THR A 788 -26.72 8.14 3.41
N PRO A 789 -27.28 9.20 3.99
CA PRO A 789 -26.54 10.43 4.22
C PRO A 789 -25.48 10.23 5.33
N PRO A 790 -24.39 11.02 5.31
CA PRO A 790 -23.40 11.02 6.37
C PRO A 790 -24.02 11.49 7.70
N ILE A 791 -23.51 10.93 8.80
CA ILE A 791 -23.79 11.38 10.17
C ILE A 791 -23.21 12.79 10.32
N ASP A 792 -24.09 13.77 10.52
CA ASP A 792 -23.75 15.17 10.81
C ASP A 792 -23.12 15.27 12.21
N LEU A 793 -21.82 15.58 12.27
CA LEU A 793 -21.05 15.80 13.50
C LEU A 793 -20.90 17.30 13.86
N THR A 794 -21.87 18.16 13.50
CA THR A 794 -21.80 19.59 13.83
C THR A 794 -22.73 20.04 14.97
N ASN A 795 -22.50 19.57 16.21
CA ASN A 795 -22.67 20.42 17.42
C ASN A 795 -22.30 19.70 18.74
N PRO A 796 -21.42 20.25 19.59
CA PRO A 796 -21.32 19.86 20.99
C PRO A 796 -22.41 20.57 21.79
N THR A 797 -23.52 19.92 22.10
CA THR A 797 -24.53 20.50 23.00
C THR A 797 -24.02 20.50 24.44
N GLU A 798 -23.77 21.70 24.97
CA GLU A 798 -23.70 21.98 26.41
C GLU A 798 -25.00 21.55 27.14
N PRO A 799 -24.93 21.25 28.46
CA PRO A 799 -26.07 20.76 29.21
C PRO A 799 -27.00 21.92 29.64
N THR A 800 -28.24 21.95 29.14
CA THR A 800 -29.24 22.93 29.60
C THR A 800 -29.98 22.44 30.86
N ASN A 801 -29.88 23.23 31.93
CA ASN A 801 -30.75 23.16 33.11
C ASN A 801 -32.14 23.81 32.80
N PRO A 802 -33.26 23.38 33.41
CA PRO A 802 -34.61 23.57 32.88
C PRO A 802 -35.34 24.77 33.51
N THR A 803 -36.23 25.42 32.75
CA THR A 803 -37.48 26.02 33.28
C THR A 803 -38.44 26.42 32.16
N ASN A 804 -39.69 25.93 32.24
CA ASN A 804 -41.00 26.60 32.02
C ASN A 804 -41.25 27.36 30.69
N SER A 805 -42.39 27.29 29.99
CA SER A 805 -43.78 26.98 30.36
C SER A 805 -44.68 27.08 29.11
N THR A 806 -45.58 26.09 28.94
CA THR A 806 -46.98 26.18 28.44
C THR A 806 -47.33 26.81 27.07
N ASN A 807 -47.82 25.96 26.16
CA ASN A 807 -48.88 26.18 25.15
C ASN A 807 -50.27 26.34 25.88
N PRO A 808 -51.44 26.58 25.25
CA PRO A 808 -51.79 26.86 23.85
C PRO A 808 -52.88 27.97 23.64
N THR A 809 -53.21 28.32 22.39
CA THR A 809 -54.57 28.21 21.77
C THR A 809 -54.73 29.07 20.49
N ASN A 810 -55.20 28.42 19.42
CA ASN A 810 -55.96 28.97 18.27
C ASN A 810 -57.48 28.89 18.65
N PRO A 811 -58.51 29.37 17.91
CA PRO A 811 -58.56 30.04 16.60
C PRO A 811 -59.61 31.18 16.44
N THR A 812 -59.65 31.86 15.27
CA THR A 812 -60.80 32.08 14.35
C THR A 812 -60.64 33.34 13.46
N ASP A 813 -60.43 33.10 12.15
CA ASP A 813 -61.16 33.58 10.94
C ASP A 813 -62.06 34.86 10.98
N PRO A 814 -62.45 35.47 9.83
CA PRO A 814 -61.72 36.29 8.84
C PRO A 814 -62.37 37.68 8.60
N THR A 815 -61.73 38.59 7.86
CA THR A 815 -62.32 39.39 6.74
C THR A 815 -61.39 40.53 6.24
N ASN A 816 -61.17 40.50 4.92
CA ASN A 816 -60.79 41.53 3.92
C ASN A 816 -61.35 42.97 4.16
N PRO A 817 -61.03 44.05 3.38
CA PRO A 817 -59.93 44.36 2.43
C PRO A 817 -59.26 45.76 2.64
N SER A 818 -58.25 46.03 1.77
CA SER A 818 -58.00 47.28 1.03
C SER A 818 -56.72 48.08 1.34
N ASN A 819 -56.00 48.36 0.23
CA ASN A 819 -55.16 49.51 -0.15
C ASN A 819 -54.24 50.12 0.93
N ASP A 820 -52.97 50.42 0.68
CA ASP A 820 -52.53 51.35 -0.35
C ASP A 820 -50.98 51.33 -0.41
N THR A 821 -50.47 51.18 -1.63
CA THR A 821 -49.37 51.93 -2.28
C THR A 821 -47.99 52.17 -1.63
N ASN A 822 -46.97 51.87 -2.46
CA ASN A 822 -45.75 52.65 -2.79
C ASN A 822 -44.78 53.03 -1.65
N ALA A 823 -43.46 53.01 -1.81
CA ALA A 823 -42.65 53.21 -3.01
C ALA A 823 -41.19 52.76 -2.76
N ARG A 824 -40.58 52.33 -3.87
CA ARG A 824 -39.15 52.30 -4.24
C ARG A 824 -38.23 51.26 -3.63
#